data_AF-A0A974NGK0-F1
#
_entry.id   AF-A0A974NGK0-F1
#
_cell.length_a   1.000
_cell.length_b   1.000
_cell.length_c   1.000
_cell.angle_alpha   90.00
_cell.angle_beta   90.00
_cell.angle_gamma   90.00
#
_symmetry.space_group_name_H-M   'P 1'
#
loop_
_entity.id
_entity.type
_entity.pdbx_description
1 polymer ?
#
loop_
_entity_poly.entity_id
_entity_poly.type
_entity_poly.pdbx_seq_one_letter_code
_entity_poly.pdbx_strand_id
1 'polypeptide(L)'
;MSVIQSFIAGQWVGQKKSQALSSAINGKVIAYTHEELLDFNEALDYAYKHGQCSLRKFDFQQRAAQLKALATYLNEHKEELYKVSYHTGATRNDSWIDIEGGIATLFSYASIGRRELPSGNLVHEGPVIPLGKENHFAGTHILVPRSGVAVHINAFNFPVWGLLEKFAANFLAGMPCIAKPATATCYLTEALVKLIDKSDFLPVGSLQLIIGSTGDLLDNLTEQDVVTFTGSATTANKLRSNIHLISRSIPFNAEADSLNAAILASDITPNDAEFDIFVKEVVREMTVKAGQKCTAIRRIIVPKQYIDEVANRIKERLAKIKVGDPAIEGVKMGPVASLEQKQDVEQNIAKLLKTSELIYGGNTDFLPVGNNLQQGAFLQPTLLLSKQSAADASVHSIEAFGPVSSLIPYSCDIEEAVTIASYGRGSLVSTLTTKKPGLAAQAVPTAARWNGRILVLDKEAALESTGHGSPLPVLKHGGPGRAGGGEELGGLRAVKHYLQRTAIQGSPTMLAAITKEYVRNSEVIETPIHPFRHYFEDLQIGESLLTHRRTVTEADIVNFGCLSGDHFYMHFDEIAAKDSQFGKRIAHGYFVLSAAAGLFVSAAPGPVLANYGLDNLRFVNPVGIGDTIQARLTCKRKIDQGKTSPDGTGQGVVAWDVQVTNQHDELVASYDILTLVSKKE
;
A
#
# COMPACT_ATOMS: atom_id res chain seq x y z
N MET A 1 -23.27 0.44 -31.66
CA MET A 1 -22.37 1.06 -30.65
C MET A 1 -23.13 1.11 -29.34
N SER A 2 -22.55 0.55 -28.28
CA SER A 2 -23.16 0.43 -26.96
C SER A 2 -23.22 1.78 -26.23
N VAL A 3 -24.20 1.91 -25.34
CA VAL A 3 -24.25 2.96 -24.32
C VAL A 3 -23.60 2.39 -23.07
N ILE A 4 -22.60 3.09 -22.54
CA ILE A 4 -21.90 2.75 -21.29
C ILE A 4 -22.84 3.09 -20.13
N GLN A 5 -22.99 2.16 -19.19
CA GLN A 5 -24.00 2.24 -18.13
C GLN A 5 -23.39 2.55 -16.76
N SER A 6 -24.12 3.30 -15.94
CA SER A 6 -23.88 3.38 -14.49
C SER A 6 -24.42 2.14 -13.79
N PHE A 7 -23.86 1.80 -12.62
CA PHE A 7 -24.38 0.75 -11.74
C PHE A 7 -24.73 1.36 -10.37
N ILE A 8 -26.01 1.60 -10.13
CA ILE A 8 -26.52 2.32 -8.95
C ILE A 8 -27.64 1.50 -8.33
N ALA A 9 -27.66 1.41 -6.99
CA ALA A 9 -28.67 0.67 -6.24
C ALA A 9 -28.89 -0.79 -6.70
N GLY A 10 -27.82 -1.43 -7.19
CA GLY A 10 -27.87 -2.80 -7.72
C GLY A 10 -28.47 -2.92 -9.14
N GLN A 11 -28.60 -1.80 -9.86
CA GLN A 11 -29.18 -1.77 -11.21
C GLN A 11 -28.27 -1.06 -12.20
N TRP A 12 -28.27 -1.57 -13.44
CA TRP A 12 -27.58 -0.95 -14.57
C TRP A 12 -28.47 0.10 -15.23
N VAL A 13 -28.01 1.35 -15.22
CA VAL A 13 -28.74 2.54 -15.72
C VAL A 13 -28.00 3.16 -16.90
N GLY A 14 -28.73 3.52 -17.95
CA GLY A 14 -28.20 4.17 -19.14
C GLY A 14 -28.63 3.46 -20.43
N GLN A 15 -29.50 4.11 -21.19
CA GLN A 15 -30.03 3.62 -22.48
C GLN A 15 -29.96 4.70 -23.57
N LYS A 16 -30.07 5.98 -23.20
CA LYS A 16 -30.00 7.10 -24.14
C LYS A 16 -28.57 7.54 -24.35
N LYS A 17 -28.17 7.71 -25.62
CA LYS A 17 -26.81 8.14 -25.97
C LYS A 17 -26.59 9.62 -25.64
N SER A 18 -25.48 9.93 -24.99
CA SER A 18 -25.02 11.30 -24.73
C SER A 18 -23.69 11.59 -25.45
N GLN A 19 -22.58 11.77 -24.73
CA GLN A 19 -21.26 12.08 -25.28
C GLN A 19 -20.67 10.85 -26.00
N ALA A 20 -20.16 11.05 -27.21
CA ALA A 20 -19.43 10.03 -27.95
C ALA A 20 -18.06 9.77 -27.30
N LEU A 21 -17.71 8.49 -27.18
CA LEU A 21 -16.40 8.01 -26.71
C LEU A 21 -15.65 7.43 -27.91
N SER A 22 -14.51 8.02 -28.24
CA SER A 22 -13.71 7.66 -29.41
C SER A 22 -12.48 6.86 -29.03
N SER A 23 -12.05 5.97 -29.93
CA SER A 23 -10.78 5.27 -29.78
C SER A 23 -9.62 6.25 -29.97
N ALA A 24 -8.64 6.18 -29.06
CA ALA A 24 -7.42 6.98 -29.12
C ALA A 24 -6.57 6.72 -30.38
N ILE A 25 -6.74 5.56 -31.02
CA ILE A 25 -5.93 5.09 -32.14
C ILE A 25 -6.33 5.77 -33.46
N ASN A 26 -7.63 5.93 -33.70
CA ASN A 26 -8.12 6.36 -35.01
C ASN A 26 -9.32 7.32 -34.96
N GLY A 27 -9.71 7.79 -33.77
CA GLY A 27 -10.81 8.72 -33.59
C GLY A 27 -12.21 8.12 -33.81
N LYS A 28 -12.32 6.84 -34.17
CA LYS A 28 -13.62 6.18 -34.39
C LYS A 28 -14.39 6.08 -33.08
N VAL A 29 -15.67 6.46 -33.12
CA VAL A 29 -16.59 6.28 -32.00
C VAL A 29 -16.77 4.80 -31.69
N ILE A 30 -16.51 4.40 -30.44
CA ILE A 30 -16.64 3.02 -29.96
C ILE A 30 -17.86 2.84 -29.06
N ALA A 31 -18.22 3.87 -28.29
CA ALA A 31 -19.32 3.85 -27.35
C ALA A 31 -19.87 5.26 -27.11
N TYR A 32 -20.94 5.36 -26.32
CA TYR A 32 -21.49 6.63 -25.86
C TYR A 32 -21.65 6.58 -24.35
N THR A 33 -21.44 7.70 -23.65
CA THR A 33 -22.01 7.85 -22.30
C THR A 33 -23.53 7.93 -22.38
N HIS A 34 -24.18 8.03 -21.22
CA HIS A 34 -25.63 8.08 -21.13
C HIS A 34 -26.15 9.46 -20.65
N GLU A 35 -27.40 9.78 -20.96
CA GLU A 35 -28.04 11.08 -20.63
C GLU A 35 -28.81 11.05 -19.29
N GLU A 36 -29.10 9.86 -18.79
CA GLU A 36 -29.96 9.64 -17.63
C GLU A 36 -29.37 10.30 -16.38
N LEU A 37 -30.21 11.05 -15.68
CA LEU A 37 -29.88 11.60 -14.37
C LEU A 37 -29.92 10.49 -13.33
N LEU A 38 -28.84 10.37 -12.55
CA LEU A 38 -28.73 9.40 -11.47
C LEU A 38 -29.30 10.01 -10.20
N ASP A 39 -30.05 9.24 -9.44
CA ASP A 39 -30.47 9.61 -8.09
C ASP A 39 -29.34 9.28 -7.10
N PHE A 40 -28.56 10.30 -6.72
CA PHE A 40 -27.46 10.11 -5.78
C PHE A 40 -27.94 9.92 -4.34
N ASN A 41 -29.16 10.34 -3.98
CA ASN A 41 -29.73 10.02 -2.69
C ASN A 41 -30.04 8.53 -2.59
N GLU A 42 -30.60 7.95 -3.65
CA GLU A 42 -30.81 6.50 -3.73
C GLU A 42 -29.48 5.73 -3.68
N ALA A 43 -28.47 6.19 -4.43
CA ALA A 43 -27.13 5.59 -4.41
C ALA A 43 -26.51 5.56 -3.01
N LEU A 44 -26.61 6.68 -2.29
CA LEU A 44 -26.10 6.82 -0.92
C LEU A 44 -26.93 6.00 0.07
N ASP A 45 -28.25 6.07 0.02
CA ASP A 45 -29.15 5.31 0.88
C ASP A 45 -28.90 3.80 0.74
N TYR A 46 -28.68 3.34 -0.49
CA TYR A 46 -28.36 1.95 -0.78
C TYR A 46 -27.00 1.54 -0.19
N ALA A 47 -25.97 2.39 -0.32
CA ALA A 47 -24.68 2.14 0.30
C ALA A 47 -24.79 2.05 1.83
N TYR A 48 -25.54 2.97 2.46
CA TYR A 48 -25.69 3.02 3.92
C TYR A 48 -26.52 1.85 4.47
N LYS A 49 -27.68 1.57 3.88
CA LYS A 49 -28.61 0.55 4.40
C LYS A 49 -28.20 -0.86 4.00
N HIS A 50 -27.80 -1.06 2.74
CA HIS A 50 -27.51 -2.38 2.19
C HIS A 50 -26.02 -2.67 2.18
N GLY A 51 -25.20 -1.77 1.62
CA GLY A 51 -23.75 -1.96 1.50
C GLY A 51 -23.03 -2.13 2.84
N GLN A 52 -23.28 -1.25 3.81
CA GLN A 52 -22.66 -1.37 5.14
C GLN A 52 -23.14 -2.62 5.89
N CYS A 53 -24.45 -2.89 5.85
CA CYS A 53 -25.01 -4.05 6.52
C CYS A 53 -24.45 -5.35 5.95
N SER A 54 -24.34 -5.46 4.63
CA SER A 54 -23.83 -6.66 3.96
C SER A 54 -22.34 -6.87 4.25
N LEU A 55 -21.52 -5.82 4.16
CA LEU A 55 -20.07 -5.88 4.43
C LEU A 55 -19.73 -6.20 5.88
N ARG A 56 -20.50 -5.67 6.84
CA ARG A 56 -20.25 -5.87 8.28
C ARG A 56 -20.64 -7.26 8.79
N LYS A 57 -21.42 -8.03 8.03
CA LYS A 57 -21.67 -9.46 8.32
C LYS A 57 -20.39 -10.29 8.20
N PHE A 58 -19.47 -9.85 7.35
CA PHE A 58 -18.18 -10.47 7.17
C PHE A 58 -17.14 -9.80 8.07
N ASP A 59 -16.16 -10.56 8.50
CA ASP A 59 -15.00 -10.04 9.21
C ASP A 59 -13.83 -9.72 8.27
N PHE A 60 -12.70 -9.20 8.80
CA PHE A 60 -11.54 -8.88 7.96
C PHE A 60 -11.00 -10.11 7.20
N GLN A 61 -11.01 -11.30 7.81
CA GLN A 61 -10.49 -12.53 7.19
C GLN A 61 -11.36 -12.98 6.03
N GLN A 62 -12.69 -12.92 6.21
CA GLN A 62 -13.65 -13.29 5.18
C GLN A 62 -13.62 -12.32 4.00
N ARG A 63 -13.54 -11.01 4.26
CA ARG A 63 -13.37 -10.02 3.18
C ARG A 63 -12.05 -10.21 2.43
N ALA A 64 -10.97 -10.55 3.12
CA ALA A 64 -9.71 -10.90 2.46
C ALA A 64 -9.84 -12.14 1.55
N ALA A 65 -10.62 -13.15 1.96
CA ALA A 65 -10.91 -14.31 1.12
C ALA A 65 -11.74 -13.95 -0.13
N GLN A 66 -12.73 -13.07 0.00
CA GLN A 66 -13.52 -12.56 -1.12
C GLN A 66 -12.66 -11.78 -2.12
N LEU A 67 -11.73 -10.94 -1.66
CA LEU A 67 -10.77 -10.27 -2.54
C LEU A 67 -9.92 -11.26 -3.34
N LYS A 68 -9.47 -12.35 -2.70
CA LYS A 68 -8.72 -13.41 -3.40
C LYS A 68 -9.57 -14.12 -4.46
N ALA A 69 -10.83 -14.44 -4.14
CA ALA A 69 -11.75 -15.08 -5.07
C ALA A 69 -12.02 -14.16 -6.29
N LEU A 70 -12.31 -12.89 -6.03
CA LEU A 70 -12.51 -11.89 -7.08
C LEU A 70 -11.26 -11.73 -7.97
N ALA A 71 -10.07 -11.63 -7.37
CA ALA A 71 -8.82 -11.51 -8.13
C ALA A 71 -8.58 -12.72 -9.05
N THR A 72 -8.91 -13.93 -8.57
CA THR A 72 -8.78 -15.16 -9.35
C THR A 72 -9.72 -15.13 -10.56
N TYR A 73 -10.99 -14.80 -10.34
CA TYR A 73 -11.98 -14.69 -11.41
C TYR A 73 -11.61 -13.62 -12.45
N LEU A 74 -11.18 -12.44 -12.02
CA LEU A 74 -10.75 -11.37 -12.94
C LEU A 74 -9.53 -11.79 -13.75
N ASN A 75 -8.59 -12.53 -13.15
CA ASN A 75 -7.42 -13.05 -13.87
C ASN A 75 -7.79 -14.06 -14.96
N GLU A 76 -8.82 -14.89 -14.74
CA GLU A 76 -9.35 -15.83 -15.74
C GLU A 76 -10.04 -15.11 -16.92
N HIS A 77 -10.63 -13.94 -16.67
CA HIS A 77 -11.41 -13.17 -17.66
C HIS A 77 -10.66 -11.95 -18.25
N LYS A 78 -9.38 -11.77 -17.93
CA LYS A 78 -8.60 -10.57 -18.29
C LYS A 78 -8.51 -10.26 -19.78
N GLU A 79 -8.62 -11.26 -20.65
CA GLU A 79 -8.58 -11.05 -22.12
C GLU A 79 -9.78 -10.23 -22.63
N GLU A 80 -10.91 -10.24 -21.93
CA GLU A 80 -12.04 -9.35 -22.23
C GLU A 80 -11.65 -7.89 -21.99
N LEU A 81 -10.93 -7.61 -20.91
CA LEU A 81 -10.43 -6.28 -20.58
C LEU A 81 -9.35 -5.81 -21.56
N TYR A 82 -8.45 -6.69 -22.01
CA TYR A 82 -7.44 -6.34 -23.01
C TYR A 82 -8.06 -5.87 -24.34
N LYS A 83 -9.13 -6.52 -24.79
CA LYS A 83 -9.85 -6.13 -26.02
C LYS A 83 -10.40 -4.71 -25.92
N VAL A 84 -10.94 -4.36 -24.75
CA VAL A 84 -11.49 -3.03 -24.50
C VAL A 84 -10.37 -1.99 -24.30
N SER A 85 -9.34 -2.36 -23.55
CA SER A 85 -8.20 -1.49 -23.23
C SER A 85 -7.40 -1.08 -24.46
N TYR A 86 -7.39 -1.89 -25.52
CA TYR A 86 -6.84 -1.52 -26.83
C TYR A 86 -7.32 -0.14 -27.31
N HIS A 87 -8.61 0.19 -27.11
CA HIS A 87 -9.15 1.48 -27.56
C HIS A 87 -8.64 2.69 -26.79
N THR A 88 -8.04 2.48 -25.61
CA THR A 88 -7.36 3.53 -24.83
C THR A 88 -6.03 3.94 -25.47
N GLY A 89 -5.55 3.19 -26.47
CA GLY A 89 -4.26 3.39 -27.11
C GLY A 89 -3.10 2.65 -26.44
N ALA A 90 -3.33 2.01 -25.29
CA ALA A 90 -2.29 1.26 -24.60
C ALA A 90 -1.79 0.08 -25.45
N THR A 91 -0.47 -0.14 -25.47
CA THR A 91 0.09 -1.42 -25.94
C THR A 91 -0.36 -2.57 -25.04
N ARG A 92 -0.16 -3.83 -25.45
CA ARG A 92 -0.47 -4.97 -24.58
C ARG A 92 0.34 -4.92 -23.28
N ASN A 93 1.61 -4.53 -23.34
CA ASN A 93 2.45 -4.37 -22.15
C ASN A 93 1.98 -3.22 -21.26
N ASP A 94 1.55 -2.10 -21.85
CA ASP A 94 0.97 -0.99 -21.10
C ASP A 94 -0.36 -1.36 -20.44
N SER A 95 -1.18 -2.14 -21.13
CA SER A 95 -2.44 -2.67 -20.62
C SER A 95 -2.21 -3.72 -19.53
N TRP A 96 -1.13 -4.48 -19.60
CA TRP A 96 -0.73 -5.43 -18.56
C TRP A 96 -0.48 -4.73 -17.22
N ILE A 97 0.14 -3.54 -17.23
CA ILE A 97 0.36 -2.76 -16.01
C ILE A 97 -0.98 -2.32 -15.40
N ASP A 98 -1.96 -1.89 -16.20
CA ASP A 98 -3.27 -1.46 -15.71
C ASP A 98 -4.15 -2.64 -15.24
N ILE A 99 -4.23 -3.70 -16.05
CA ILE A 99 -5.13 -4.83 -15.78
C ILE A 99 -4.53 -5.76 -14.73
N GLU A 100 -3.36 -6.34 -15.02
CA GLU A 100 -2.74 -7.31 -14.11
C GLU A 100 -2.16 -6.63 -12.87
N GLY A 101 -1.70 -5.37 -12.97
CA GLY A 101 -1.33 -4.60 -11.78
C GLY A 101 -2.52 -4.42 -10.82
N GLY A 102 -3.71 -4.11 -11.34
CA GLY A 102 -4.93 -3.98 -10.53
C GLY A 102 -5.33 -5.32 -9.89
N ILE A 103 -5.31 -6.40 -10.65
CA ILE A 103 -5.60 -7.76 -10.16
C ILE A 103 -4.58 -8.21 -9.11
N ALA A 104 -3.29 -7.99 -9.35
CA ALA A 104 -2.22 -8.30 -8.39
C ALA A 104 -2.36 -7.49 -7.10
N THR A 105 -2.92 -6.29 -7.17
CA THR A 105 -3.22 -5.46 -6.00
C THR A 105 -4.30 -6.11 -5.13
N LEU A 106 -5.35 -6.66 -5.72
CA LEU A 106 -6.35 -7.44 -4.98
C LEU A 106 -5.73 -8.66 -4.27
N PHE A 107 -4.86 -9.41 -4.95
CA PHE A 107 -4.14 -10.53 -4.33
C PHE A 107 -3.25 -10.07 -3.17
N SER A 108 -2.57 -8.93 -3.32
CA SER A 108 -1.72 -8.37 -2.27
C SER A 108 -2.54 -8.00 -1.03
N TYR A 109 -3.64 -7.26 -1.18
CA TYR A 109 -4.51 -6.90 -0.05
C TYR A 109 -5.21 -8.11 0.57
N ALA A 110 -5.58 -9.13 -0.21
CA ALA A 110 -6.07 -10.39 0.33
C ALA A 110 -5.02 -11.08 1.23
N SER A 111 -3.75 -11.08 0.83
CA SER A 111 -2.65 -11.62 1.62
C SER A 111 -2.40 -10.80 2.90
N ILE A 112 -2.38 -9.47 2.78
CA ILE A 112 -2.22 -8.54 3.91
C ILE A 112 -3.34 -8.75 4.93
N GLY A 113 -4.60 -8.78 4.47
CA GLY A 113 -5.76 -9.00 5.35
C GLY A 113 -5.68 -10.33 6.09
N ARG A 114 -5.28 -11.42 5.43
CA ARG A 114 -5.12 -12.72 6.08
C ARG A 114 -3.98 -12.78 7.09
N ARG A 115 -2.90 -12.05 6.86
CA ARG A 115 -1.68 -12.11 7.67
C ARG A 115 -1.68 -11.15 8.85
N GLU A 116 -2.22 -9.94 8.65
CA GLU A 116 -1.99 -8.81 9.55
C GLU A 116 -3.28 -8.30 10.24
N LEU A 117 -4.47 -8.68 9.77
CA LEU A 117 -5.73 -8.29 10.42
C LEU A 117 -6.27 -9.42 11.33
N PRO A 118 -7.01 -9.08 12.40
CA PRO A 118 -7.60 -10.07 13.29
C PRO A 118 -8.84 -10.73 12.67
N SER A 119 -9.35 -11.76 13.35
CA SER A 119 -10.73 -12.21 13.17
C SER A 119 -11.68 -11.21 13.86
N GLY A 120 -12.75 -10.80 13.19
CA GLY A 120 -13.65 -9.72 13.63
C GLY A 120 -13.53 -8.41 12.82
N ASN A 121 -14.21 -7.37 13.29
CA ASN A 121 -14.30 -6.05 12.65
C ASN A 121 -13.71 -4.92 13.53
N LEU A 122 -12.78 -5.26 14.42
CA LEU A 122 -12.07 -4.30 15.26
C LEU A 122 -10.59 -4.67 15.25
N VAL A 123 -9.73 -3.68 15.02
CA VAL A 123 -8.27 -3.85 15.12
C VAL A 123 -7.79 -3.16 16.40
N HIS A 124 -7.06 -3.88 17.24
CA HIS A 124 -6.31 -3.30 18.34
C HIS A 124 -5.00 -2.71 17.80
N GLU A 125 -4.78 -1.41 17.99
CA GLU A 125 -3.62 -0.70 17.43
C GLU A 125 -2.60 -0.36 18.53
N GLY A 126 -1.48 -1.08 18.52
CA GLY A 126 -0.40 -0.90 19.48
C GLY A 126 -0.63 -1.63 20.81
N PRO A 127 0.23 -1.39 21.81
CA PRO A 127 0.07 -1.99 23.13
C PRO A 127 -0.95 -1.23 23.98
N VAL A 128 -1.50 -1.91 24.98
CA VAL A 128 -2.22 -1.24 26.07
C VAL A 128 -1.23 -0.42 26.90
N ILE A 129 -1.61 0.81 27.23
CA ILE A 129 -0.83 1.79 27.98
C ILE A 129 -1.38 1.86 29.40
N PRO A 130 -0.60 1.51 30.44
CA PRO A 130 -1.01 1.70 31.82
C PRO A 130 -1.10 3.19 32.14
N LEU A 131 -2.23 3.62 32.73
CA LEU A 131 -2.49 5.01 33.09
C LEU A 131 -2.61 5.20 34.62
N GLY A 132 -2.82 4.11 35.37
CA GLY A 132 -2.82 4.10 36.83
C GLY A 132 -1.60 3.37 37.41
N LYS A 133 -1.12 3.82 38.59
CA LYS A 133 0.05 3.26 39.28
C LYS A 133 -0.10 1.76 39.60
N GLU A 134 -1.31 1.34 39.95
CA GLU A 134 -1.66 -0.06 40.26
C GLU A 134 -2.16 -0.82 39.03
N ASN A 135 -2.09 -0.22 37.83
CA ASN A 135 -2.58 -0.80 36.56
C ASN A 135 -4.08 -1.15 36.52
N HIS A 136 -4.90 -0.65 37.44
CA HIS A 136 -6.38 -0.80 37.37
C HIS A 136 -7.03 0.09 36.30
N PHE A 137 -6.30 1.04 35.74
CA PHE A 137 -6.76 1.94 34.67
C PHE A 137 -5.72 2.02 33.56
N ALA A 138 -6.17 1.81 32.33
CA ALA A 138 -5.33 1.78 31.15
C ALA A 138 -6.06 2.39 29.95
N GLY A 139 -5.29 2.69 28.89
CA GLY A 139 -5.82 3.16 27.62
C GLY A 139 -5.20 2.40 26.45
N THR A 140 -5.94 2.31 25.35
CA THR A 140 -5.42 1.78 24.09
C THR A 140 -6.15 2.39 22.89
N HIS A 141 -5.68 2.12 21.69
CA HIS A 141 -6.32 2.55 20.45
C HIS A 141 -6.97 1.37 19.75
N ILE A 142 -8.16 1.59 19.23
CA ILE A 142 -8.86 0.66 18.33
C ILE A 142 -9.10 1.32 16.98
N LEU A 143 -9.23 0.51 15.94
CA LEU A 143 -9.70 0.92 14.63
C LEU A 143 -10.97 0.12 14.29
N VAL A 144 -12.04 0.82 13.92
CA VAL A 144 -13.33 0.21 13.54
C VAL A 144 -13.80 0.71 12.17
N PRO A 145 -14.51 -0.11 11.37
CA PRO A 145 -15.09 0.32 10.10
C PRO A 145 -15.93 1.59 10.25
N ARG A 146 -15.69 2.59 9.40
CA ARG A 146 -16.56 3.76 9.31
C ARG A 146 -17.97 3.36 8.87
N SER A 147 -18.98 4.11 9.31
CA SER A 147 -20.37 3.92 8.90
C SER A 147 -20.74 4.87 7.76
N GLY A 148 -19.88 4.98 6.74
CA GLY A 148 -20.11 5.83 5.56
C GLY A 148 -19.93 5.08 4.23
N VAL A 149 -19.73 5.83 3.16
CA VAL A 149 -19.37 5.37 1.82
C VAL A 149 -18.04 5.98 1.37
N ALA A 150 -17.25 5.20 0.64
CA ALA A 150 -16.01 5.65 0.01
C ALA A 150 -16.29 6.09 -1.43
N VAL A 151 -16.21 7.39 -1.70
CA VAL A 151 -16.34 7.94 -3.05
C VAL A 151 -14.96 8.00 -3.70
N HIS A 152 -14.79 7.28 -4.81
CA HIS A 152 -13.53 7.25 -5.56
C HIS A 152 -13.68 7.95 -6.90
N ILE A 153 -13.07 9.12 -7.05
CA ILE A 153 -13.05 9.88 -8.30
C ILE A 153 -11.70 9.65 -8.97
N ASN A 154 -11.70 8.88 -10.06
CA ASN A 154 -10.49 8.35 -10.67
C ASN A 154 -10.11 9.08 -11.97
N ALA A 155 -8.81 9.07 -12.28
CA ALA A 155 -8.25 9.61 -13.52
C ALA A 155 -8.41 8.64 -14.70
N PHE A 156 -8.06 9.12 -15.89
CA PHE A 156 -8.23 8.38 -17.15
C PHE A 156 -7.11 7.36 -17.44
N ASN A 157 -5.96 7.50 -16.77
CA ASN A 157 -4.73 6.78 -17.07
C ASN A 157 -4.77 5.29 -16.71
N PHE A 158 -5.44 4.95 -15.60
CA PHE A 158 -5.54 3.59 -15.07
C PHE A 158 -7.00 3.23 -14.73
N PRO A 159 -7.85 2.95 -15.73
CA PRO A 159 -9.27 2.65 -15.51
C PRO A 159 -9.52 1.38 -14.70
N VAL A 160 -8.59 0.42 -14.73
CA VAL A 160 -8.67 -0.84 -13.96
C VAL A 160 -7.89 -0.70 -12.67
N TRP A 161 -6.59 -0.41 -12.74
CA TRP A 161 -5.73 -0.34 -11.56
C TRP A 161 -6.22 0.73 -10.58
N GLY A 162 -6.55 1.94 -11.04
CA GLY A 162 -6.97 3.05 -10.17
C GLY A 162 -8.31 2.79 -9.45
N LEU A 163 -9.17 1.92 -10.00
CA LEU A 163 -10.35 1.44 -9.26
C LEU A 163 -9.95 0.38 -8.25
N LEU A 164 -9.26 -0.67 -8.69
CA LEU A 164 -8.98 -1.84 -7.87
C LEU A 164 -8.04 -1.54 -6.70
N GLU A 165 -7.08 -0.63 -6.86
CA GLU A 165 -6.11 -0.27 -5.82
C GLU A 165 -6.76 0.43 -4.63
N LYS A 166 -7.73 1.31 -4.89
CA LYS A 166 -8.55 1.96 -3.85
C LYS A 166 -9.60 1.01 -3.29
N PHE A 167 -10.29 0.29 -4.19
CA PHE A 167 -11.34 -0.65 -3.84
C PHE A 167 -10.86 -1.74 -2.87
N ALA A 168 -9.66 -2.26 -3.09
CA ALA A 168 -9.09 -3.29 -2.23
C ALA A 168 -9.00 -2.85 -0.76
N ALA A 169 -8.59 -1.60 -0.53
CA ALA A 169 -8.38 -1.07 0.82
C ALA A 169 -9.70 -0.77 1.54
N ASN A 170 -10.66 -0.08 0.92
CA ASN A 170 -11.94 0.24 1.57
C ASN A 170 -12.83 -1.01 1.71
N PHE A 171 -12.78 -1.94 0.75
CA PHE A 171 -13.49 -3.22 0.87
C PHE A 171 -12.95 -4.01 2.06
N LEU A 172 -11.62 -4.13 2.20
CA LEU A 172 -11.02 -4.81 3.35
C LEU A 172 -11.41 -4.12 4.67
N ALA A 173 -11.48 -2.78 4.68
CA ALA A 173 -11.97 -2.00 5.82
C ALA A 173 -13.47 -2.16 6.12
N GLY A 174 -14.25 -2.79 5.22
CA GLY A 174 -15.70 -3.01 5.40
C GLY A 174 -16.54 -1.78 5.06
N MET A 175 -16.08 -0.93 4.14
CA MET A 175 -16.76 0.28 3.71
C MET A 175 -17.22 0.16 2.24
N PRO A 176 -18.49 0.41 1.88
CA PRO A 176 -18.96 0.36 0.50
C PRO A 176 -18.34 1.47 -0.35
N CYS A 177 -18.27 1.27 -1.67
CA CYS A 177 -17.66 2.19 -2.62
C CYS A 177 -18.65 2.71 -3.66
N ILE A 178 -18.54 4.00 -3.99
CA ILE A 178 -19.09 4.59 -5.22
C ILE A 178 -17.92 5.08 -6.07
N ALA A 179 -17.67 4.40 -7.19
CA ALA A 179 -16.59 4.72 -8.11
C ALA A 179 -17.07 5.61 -9.26
N LYS A 180 -16.29 6.64 -9.58
CA LYS A 180 -16.50 7.53 -10.71
C LYS A 180 -15.21 7.58 -11.54
N PRO A 181 -15.10 6.84 -12.66
CA PRO A 181 -13.97 6.95 -13.58
C PRO A 181 -13.97 8.28 -14.35
N ALA A 182 -12.82 8.63 -14.92
CA ALA A 182 -12.76 9.70 -15.91
C ALA A 182 -13.50 9.30 -17.19
N THR A 183 -14.22 10.25 -17.78
CA THR A 183 -15.11 9.98 -18.92
C THR A 183 -14.37 9.42 -20.14
N ALA A 184 -13.14 9.85 -20.39
CA ALA A 184 -12.38 9.47 -21.59
C ALA A 184 -12.16 7.96 -21.74
N THR A 185 -12.06 7.22 -20.63
CA THR A 185 -11.71 5.80 -20.61
C THR A 185 -12.67 4.96 -19.74
N CYS A 186 -13.84 5.52 -19.40
CA CYS A 186 -14.80 4.90 -18.49
C CYS A 186 -15.38 3.57 -18.99
N TYR A 187 -15.37 3.34 -20.31
CA TYR A 187 -15.81 2.09 -20.93
C TYR A 187 -15.00 0.87 -20.45
N LEU A 188 -13.72 1.05 -20.10
CA LEU A 188 -12.89 -0.02 -19.55
C LEU A 188 -13.24 -0.30 -18.08
N THR A 189 -13.49 0.75 -17.30
CA THR A 189 -13.97 0.59 -15.91
C THR A 189 -15.36 -0.04 -15.87
N GLU A 190 -16.27 0.31 -16.76
CA GLU A 190 -17.59 -0.33 -16.86
C GLU A 190 -17.46 -1.83 -17.18
N ALA A 191 -16.62 -2.19 -18.16
CA ALA A 191 -16.36 -3.60 -18.49
C ALA A 191 -15.83 -4.38 -17.28
N LEU A 192 -14.92 -3.78 -16.50
CA LEU A 192 -14.45 -4.35 -15.24
C LEU A 192 -15.57 -4.53 -14.23
N VAL A 193 -16.40 -3.52 -13.98
CA VAL A 193 -17.50 -3.60 -13.01
C VAL A 193 -18.54 -4.63 -13.44
N LYS A 194 -18.81 -4.79 -14.74
CA LYS A 194 -19.67 -5.87 -15.26
C LYS A 194 -19.11 -7.26 -14.95
N LEU A 195 -17.80 -7.45 -15.06
CA LEU A 195 -17.15 -8.71 -14.65
C LEU A 195 -17.27 -8.93 -13.13
N ILE A 196 -17.05 -7.89 -12.32
CA ILE A 196 -17.19 -7.95 -10.87
C ILE A 196 -18.64 -8.33 -10.47
N ASP A 197 -19.63 -7.65 -11.03
CA ASP A 197 -21.06 -7.89 -10.80
C ASP A 197 -21.45 -9.33 -11.16
N LYS A 198 -21.04 -9.80 -12.34
CA LYS A 198 -21.28 -11.19 -12.80
C LYS A 198 -20.65 -12.26 -11.89
N SER A 199 -19.59 -11.93 -11.16
CA SER A 199 -18.86 -12.90 -10.33
C SER A 199 -19.60 -13.30 -9.05
N ASP A 200 -20.52 -12.46 -8.55
CA ASP A 200 -21.27 -12.65 -7.31
C ASP A 200 -20.42 -12.88 -6.04
N PHE A 201 -19.11 -12.54 -6.07
CA PHE A 201 -18.23 -12.66 -4.90
C PHE A 201 -18.37 -11.53 -3.88
N LEU A 202 -18.89 -10.38 -4.34
CA LEU A 202 -19.03 -9.20 -3.49
C LEU A 202 -20.42 -9.15 -2.86
N PRO A 203 -20.52 -8.84 -1.56
CA PRO A 203 -21.82 -8.56 -0.95
C PRO A 203 -22.55 -7.42 -1.66
N VAL A 204 -23.87 -7.52 -1.72
CA VAL A 204 -24.74 -6.51 -2.34
C VAL A 204 -24.45 -5.12 -1.78
N GLY A 205 -24.32 -4.11 -2.67
CA GLY A 205 -24.03 -2.72 -2.31
C GLY A 205 -22.57 -2.41 -1.99
N SER A 206 -21.65 -3.36 -2.16
CA SER A 206 -20.21 -3.13 -1.93
C SER A 206 -19.57 -2.16 -2.92
N LEU A 207 -20.02 -2.18 -4.18
CA LEU A 207 -19.48 -1.37 -5.27
C LEU A 207 -20.62 -0.82 -6.13
N GLN A 208 -20.57 0.48 -6.40
CA GLN A 208 -21.42 1.19 -7.34
C GLN A 208 -20.55 1.97 -8.33
N LEU A 209 -21.08 2.28 -9.51
CA LEU A 209 -20.38 2.93 -10.61
C LEU A 209 -21.17 4.11 -11.18
N ILE A 210 -20.51 5.26 -11.31
CA ILE A 210 -21.06 6.47 -11.94
C ILE A 210 -20.34 6.73 -13.25
N ILE A 211 -21.07 6.68 -14.36
CA ILE A 211 -20.63 7.18 -15.66
C ILE A 211 -21.20 8.59 -15.84
N GLY A 212 -20.33 9.59 -15.93
CA GLY A 212 -20.73 11.00 -16.12
C GLY A 212 -20.31 11.91 -14.97
N SER A 213 -21.13 12.93 -14.68
CA SER A 213 -20.85 13.90 -13.60
C SER A 213 -21.21 13.32 -12.23
N THR A 214 -20.56 13.83 -11.17
CA THR A 214 -20.96 13.53 -9.78
C THR A 214 -22.19 14.30 -9.32
N GLY A 215 -22.69 15.27 -10.11
CA GLY A 215 -23.87 16.07 -9.74
C GLY A 215 -23.77 16.65 -8.32
N ASP A 216 -24.82 16.44 -7.53
CA ASP A 216 -24.94 16.82 -6.12
C ASP A 216 -24.48 15.72 -5.14
N LEU A 217 -23.85 14.63 -5.61
CA LEU A 217 -23.38 13.53 -4.75
C LEU A 217 -22.58 14.02 -3.55
N LEU A 218 -21.64 14.94 -3.77
CA LEU A 218 -20.75 15.44 -2.72
C LEU A 218 -21.50 16.31 -1.69
N ASP A 219 -22.60 16.93 -2.10
CA ASP A 219 -23.43 17.79 -1.24
C ASP A 219 -24.37 16.96 -0.33
N ASN A 220 -24.47 15.65 -0.59
CA ASN A 220 -25.31 14.71 0.16
C ASN A 220 -24.50 13.76 1.08
N LEU A 221 -23.16 13.87 1.12
CA LEU A 221 -22.29 13.04 1.96
C LEU A 221 -22.41 13.36 3.46
N THR A 222 -22.03 12.43 4.34
CA THR A 222 -22.03 12.55 5.81
C THR A 222 -20.62 12.55 6.38
N GLU A 223 -20.48 12.86 7.67
CA GLU A 223 -19.22 12.92 8.42
C GLU A 223 -18.46 11.57 8.46
N GLN A 224 -19.15 10.47 8.14
CA GLN A 224 -18.57 9.13 8.10
C GLN A 224 -18.00 8.74 6.74
N ASP A 225 -18.28 9.52 5.70
CA ASP A 225 -17.83 9.24 4.34
C ASP A 225 -16.36 9.59 4.14
N VAL A 226 -15.80 9.10 3.03
CA VAL A 226 -14.43 9.42 2.61
C VAL A 226 -14.43 9.68 1.11
N VAL A 227 -13.74 10.75 0.68
CA VAL A 227 -13.57 11.07 -0.73
C VAL A 227 -12.11 10.90 -1.12
N THR A 228 -11.85 10.09 -2.13
CA THR A 228 -10.51 9.84 -2.67
C THR A 228 -10.48 10.27 -4.14
N PHE A 229 -9.67 11.27 -4.45
CA PHE A 229 -9.56 11.86 -5.79
C PHE A 229 -8.19 11.60 -6.41
N THR A 230 -8.17 11.19 -7.69
CA THR A 230 -6.97 11.22 -8.55
C THR A 230 -7.28 12.02 -9.81
N GLY A 231 -6.45 13.02 -10.13
CA GLY A 231 -6.59 13.82 -11.35
C GLY A 231 -5.80 15.12 -11.29
N SER A 232 -6.26 16.17 -11.96
CA SER A 232 -5.52 17.44 -11.99
C SER A 232 -5.58 18.19 -10.65
N ALA A 233 -4.53 18.96 -10.35
CA ALA A 233 -4.47 19.77 -9.15
C ALA A 233 -5.60 20.82 -9.09
N THR A 234 -5.98 21.39 -10.23
CA THR A 234 -7.08 22.36 -10.33
C THR A 234 -8.42 21.72 -9.95
N THR A 235 -8.70 20.51 -10.44
CA THR A 235 -9.93 19.78 -10.09
C THR A 235 -9.90 19.33 -8.62
N ALA A 236 -8.76 18.86 -8.12
CA ALA A 236 -8.60 18.52 -6.70
C ALA A 236 -8.96 19.71 -5.79
N ASN A 237 -8.43 20.90 -6.10
CA ASN A 237 -8.71 22.12 -5.34
C ASN A 237 -10.20 22.50 -5.41
N LYS A 238 -10.82 22.43 -6.60
CA LYS A 238 -12.25 22.70 -6.74
C LYS A 238 -13.11 21.76 -5.89
N LEU A 239 -12.79 20.45 -5.89
CA LEU A 239 -13.52 19.46 -5.10
C LEU A 239 -13.28 19.64 -3.61
N ARG A 240 -12.02 19.84 -3.18
CA ARG A 240 -11.65 20.09 -1.79
C ARG A 240 -12.34 21.33 -1.21
N SER A 241 -12.60 22.33 -2.04
CA SER A 241 -13.33 23.55 -1.66
C SER A 241 -14.86 23.39 -1.61
N ASN A 242 -15.40 22.18 -1.83
CA ASN A 242 -16.83 21.92 -1.63
C ASN A 242 -17.22 22.22 -0.17
N ILE A 243 -18.27 23.03 0.00
CA ILE A 243 -18.69 23.54 1.32
C ILE A 243 -19.14 22.43 2.26
N HIS A 244 -19.66 21.33 1.71
CA HIS A 244 -20.14 20.19 2.48
C HIS A 244 -18.99 19.35 3.01
N LEU A 245 -17.98 19.08 2.17
CA LEU A 245 -16.76 18.40 2.62
C LEU A 245 -16.07 19.17 3.75
N ILE A 246 -16.00 20.50 3.63
CA ILE A 246 -15.40 21.36 4.65
C ILE A 246 -16.27 21.39 5.92
N SER A 247 -17.56 21.70 5.80
CA SER A 247 -18.43 21.90 6.97
C SER A 247 -18.65 20.62 7.77
N ARG A 248 -18.61 19.45 7.13
CA ARG A 248 -18.69 18.12 7.78
C ARG A 248 -17.34 17.50 8.10
N SER A 249 -16.23 18.19 7.79
CA SER A 249 -14.86 17.67 8.00
C SER A 249 -14.64 16.28 7.39
N ILE A 250 -15.20 16.05 6.20
CA ILE A 250 -15.11 14.77 5.50
C ILE A 250 -13.68 14.58 5.01
N PRO A 251 -13.02 13.46 5.33
CA PRO A 251 -11.68 13.16 4.81
C PRO A 251 -11.65 13.23 3.27
N PHE A 252 -10.80 14.10 2.74
CA PHE A 252 -10.55 14.26 1.32
C PHE A 252 -9.09 13.92 1.00
N ASN A 253 -8.86 12.72 0.45
CA ASN A 253 -7.56 12.32 -0.06
C ASN A 253 -7.41 12.76 -1.52
N ALA A 254 -6.28 13.38 -1.86
CA ALA A 254 -6.00 13.77 -3.23
C ALA A 254 -4.63 13.27 -3.67
N GLU A 255 -4.61 12.66 -4.84
CA GLU A 255 -3.46 12.47 -5.70
C GLU A 255 -3.60 13.40 -6.90
N ALA A 256 -2.59 14.23 -7.15
CA ALA A 256 -2.61 15.23 -8.21
C ALA A 256 -1.35 15.19 -9.08
N ASP A 257 -1.31 16.10 -10.07
CA ASP A 257 -0.17 16.35 -10.96
C ASP A 257 1.17 16.36 -10.21
N SER A 258 2.23 15.81 -10.82
CA SER A 258 3.51 15.62 -10.14
C SER A 258 4.70 15.69 -11.10
N LEU A 259 5.63 16.58 -10.79
CA LEU A 259 6.89 16.70 -11.53
C LEU A 259 7.96 15.78 -10.96
N ASN A 260 7.79 14.48 -11.16
CA ASN A 260 8.72 13.45 -10.67
C ASN A 260 10.12 13.66 -11.26
N ALA A 261 11.14 13.41 -10.44
CA ALA A 261 12.54 13.62 -10.81
C ALA A 261 13.31 12.30 -10.96
N ALA A 262 14.33 12.31 -11.80
CA ALA A 262 15.39 11.30 -11.82
C ALA A 262 16.74 12.01 -11.72
N ILE A 263 17.49 11.70 -10.68
CA ILE A 263 18.78 12.31 -10.35
C ILE A 263 19.88 11.31 -10.67
N LEU A 264 20.82 11.69 -11.53
CA LEU A 264 22.08 10.98 -11.73
C LEU A 264 23.12 11.61 -10.80
N ALA A 265 23.65 10.84 -9.85
CA ALA A 265 24.67 11.35 -8.93
C ALA A 265 26.03 11.52 -9.63
N SER A 266 26.86 12.43 -9.11
CA SER A 266 28.14 12.81 -9.70
C SER A 266 29.24 11.75 -9.58
N ASP A 267 29.02 10.70 -8.77
CA ASP A 267 29.90 9.54 -8.68
C ASP A 267 29.76 8.56 -9.86
N ILE A 268 28.72 8.72 -10.67
CA ILE A 268 28.47 7.92 -11.87
C ILE A 268 29.07 8.59 -13.09
N THR A 269 29.91 7.84 -13.80
CA THR A 269 30.55 8.26 -15.05
C THR A 269 29.93 7.52 -16.25
N PRO A 270 30.12 7.99 -17.49
CA PRO A 270 29.60 7.31 -18.70
C PRO A 270 30.11 5.87 -18.91
N ASN A 271 31.15 5.46 -18.19
CA ASN A 271 31.72 4.10 -18.24
C ASN A 271 31.11 3.15 -17.20
N ASP A 272 30.36 3.68 -16.23
CA ASP A 272 29.69 2.89 -15.21
C ASP A 272 28.38 2.29 -15.74
N ALA A 273 28.02 1.10 -15.27
CA ALA A 273 26.79 0.42 -15.68
C ALA A 273 25.54 1.21 -15.26
N GLU A 274 25.61 1.90 -14.11
CA GLU A 274 24.58 2.75 -13.55
C GLU A 274 24.17 3.88 -14.50
N PHE A 275 25.08 4.37 -15.34
CA PHE A 275 24.77 5.39 -16.33
C PHE A 275 23.77 4.87 -17.37
N ASP A 276 24.02 3.68 -17.91
CA ASP A 276 23.11 3.05 -18.87
C ASP A 276 21.79 2.60 -18.22
N ILE A 277 21.84 2.17 -16.96
CA ILE A 277 20.65 1.86 -16.15
C ILE A 277 19.78 3.11 -16.00
N PHE A 278 20.37 4.24 -15.62
CA PHE A 278 19.67 5.52 -15.48
C PHE A 278 19.01 5.94 -16.80
N VAL A 279 19.75 5.93 -17.91
CA VAL A 279 19.22 6.29 -19.23
C VAL A 279 18.08 5.35 -19.64
N LYS A 280 18.22 4.03 -19.40
CA LYS A 280 17.17 3.05 -19.67
C LYS A 280 15.91 3.34 -18.86
N GLU A 281 16.06 3.68 -17.58
CA GLU A 281 14.94 4.00 -16.69
C GLU A 281 14.18 5.24 -17.17
N VAL A 282 14.91 6.32 -17.47
CA VAL A 282 14.33 7.57 -18.00
C VAL A 282 13.54 7.30 -19.28
N VAL A 283 14.13 6.59 -20.26
CA VAL A 283 13.46 6.29 -21.54
C VAL A 283 12.23 5.41 -21.32
N ARG A 284 12.31 4.40 -20.44
CA ARG A 284 11.17 3.54 -20.10
C ARG A 284 10.02 4.36 -19.52
N GLU A 285 10.29 5.24 -18.56
CA GLU A 285 9.25 6.05 -17.91
C GLU A 285 8.65 7.13 -18.80
N MET A 286 9.42 7.65 -19.76
CA MET A 286 8.90 8.54 -20.79
C MET A 286 7.93 7.86 -21.76
N THR A 287 8.06 6.55 -21.98
CA THR A 287 7.42 5.86 -23.12
C THR A 287 6.34 4.86 -22.72
N VAL A 288 6.46 4.22 -21.55
CA VAL A 288 5.40 3.36 -21.00
C VAL A 288 4.11 4.17 -20.85
N LYS A 289 3.01 3.65 -21.40
CA LYS A 289 1.70 4.31 -21.50
C LYS A 289 1.76 5.71 -22.13
N ALA A 290 2.68 5.91 -23.08
CA ALA A 290 2.97 7.21 -23.69
C ALA A 290 3.22 8.31 -22.63
N GLY A 291 3.88 7.96 -21.52
CA GLY A 291 4.18 8.88 -20.42
C GLY A 291 2.96 9.33 -19.60
N GLN A 292 1.78 8.74 -19.79
CA GLN A 292 0.55 9.10 -19.06
C GLN A 292 0.46 8.43 -17.68
N LYS A 293 1.56 8.35 -16.94
CA LYS A 293 1.58 7.88 -15.56
C LYS A 293 1.79 9.07 -14.65
N CYS A 294 1.03 9.15 -13.57
CA CYS A 294 1.24 10.15 -12.51
C CYS A 294 2.66 10.07 -11.93
N THR A 295 3.26 8.88 -11.96
CA THR A 295 4.64 8.62 -11.56
C THR A 295 5.67 8.76 -12.68
N ALA A 296 5.32 9.16 -13.91
CA ALA A 296 6.33 9.22 -14.98
C ALA A 296 7.40 10.29 -14.67
N ILE A 297 8.66 10.01 -15.02
CA ILE A 297 9.76 10.97 -14.87
C ILE A 297 9.47 12.19 -15.77
N ARG A 298 9.51 13.39 -15.19
CA ARG A 298 9.32 14.67 -15.90
C ARG A 298 10.58 15.52 -15.93
N ARG A 299 11.42 15.39 -14.90
CA ARG A 299 12.65 16.17 -14.71
C ARG A 299 13.85 15.23 -14.56
N ILE A 300 14.87 15.43 -15.37
CA ILE A 300 16.07 14.60 -15.40
C ILE A 300 17.24 15.48 -14.95
N ILE A 301 17.68 15.31 -13.71
CA ILE A 301 18.67 16.17 -13.05
C ILE A 301 20.03 15.48 -13.14
N VAL A 302 20.98 16.09 -13.83
CA VAL A 302 22.28 15.46 -14.16
C VAL A 302 23.46 16.42 -13.98
N PRO A 303 24.66 15.91 -13.65
CA PRO A 303 25.84 16.76 -13.52
C PRO A 303 26.11 17.48 -14.83
N LYS A 304 26.44 18.77 -14.78
CA LYS A 304 26.62 19.63 -15.96
C LYS A 304 27.61 19.04 -16.95
N GLN A 305 28.66 18.38 -16.47
CA GLN A 305 29.69 17.73 -17.30
C GLN A 305 29.18 16.51 -18.10
N TYR A 306 28.03 15.93 -17.75
CA TYR A 306 27.45 14.76 -18.41
C TYR A 306 26.14 15.06 -19.15
N ILE A 307 25.71 16.32 -19.21
CA ILE A 307 24.43 16.73 -19.82
C ILE A 307 24.32 16.27 -21.29
N ASP A 308 25.36 16.49 -22.09
CA ASP A 308 25.38 16.16 -23.51
C ASP A 308 25.41 14.65 -23.74
N GLU A 309 26.18 13.92 -22.94
CA GLU A 309 26.28 12.46 -23.02
C GLU A 309 24.95 11.80 -22.65
N VAL A 310 24.31 12.24 -21.56
CA VAL A 310 22.97 11.77 -21.19
C VAL A 310 21.97 12.09 -22.29
N ALA A 311 21.97 13.32 -22.79
CA ALA A 311 21.08 13.74 -23.89
C ALA A 311 21.25 12.86 -25.14
N ASN A 312 22.50 12.57 -25.53
CA ASN A 312 22.81 11.72 -26.68
C ASN A 312 22.32 10.29 -26.47
N ARG A 313 22.60 9.65 -25.32
CA ARG A 313 22.14 8.27 -25.08
C ARG A 313 20.62 8.15 -24.95
N ILE A 314 19.94 9.17 -24.41
CA ILE A 314 18.47 9.21 -24.39
C ILE A 314 17.95 9.34 -25.83
N LYS A 315 18.48 10.27 -26.64
CA LYS A 315 18.10 10.43 -28.06
C LYS A 315 18.21 9.13 -28.84
N GLU A 316 19.35 8.45 -28.74
CA GLU A 316 19.60 7.19 -29.45
C GLU A 316 18.63 6.08 -29.07
N ARG A 317 18.21 6.03 -27.80
CA ARG A 317 17.21 5.06 -27.33
C ARG A 317 15.80 5.46 -27.74
N LEU A 318 15.43 6.73 -27.65
CA LEU A 318 14.12 7.23 -28.11
C LEU A 318 13.93 7.04 -29.62
N ALA A 319 14.98 7.19 -30.42
CA ALA A 319 14.95 6.95 -31.87
C ALA A 319 14.57 5.50 -32.24
N LYS A 320 14.77 4.55 -31.34
CA LYS A 320 14.41 3.13 -31.52
C LYS A 320 12.96 2.82 -31.12
N ILE A 321 12.25 3.77 -30.51
CA ILE A 321 10.88 3.58 -30.05
C ILE A 321 9.91 3.83 -31.20
N LYS A 322 9.37 2.74 -31.75
CA LYS A 322 8.33 2.80 -32.77
C LYS A 322 7.00 3.22 -32.12
N VAL A 323 6.48 4.36 -32.56
CA VAL A 323 5.18 4.89 -32.16
C VAL A 323 4.15 4.56 -33.23
N GLY A 324 3.01 4.00 -32.86
CA GLY A 324 2.04 3.56 -33.85
C GLY A 324 0.87 2.78 -33.28
N ASP A 325 0.12 2.12 -34.16
CA ASP A 325 -0.97 1.24 -33.79
C ASP A 325 -0.46 0.08 -32.90
N PRO A 326 -0.98 -0.06 -31.67
CA PRO A 326 -0.63 -1.16 -30.76
C PRO A 326 -0.78 -2.58 -31.33
N ALA A 327 -1.60 -2.77 -32.38
CA ALA A 327 -1.79 -4.07 -33.02
C ALA A 327 -0.63 -4.46 -33.96
N ILE A 328 0.25 -3.52 -34.34
CA ILE A 328 1.35 -3.78 -35.27
C ILE A 328 2.58 -4.28 -34.52
N GLU A 329 3.18 -5.36 -35.02
CA GLU A 329 4.37 -5.95 -34.44
C GLU A 329 5.54 -4.94 -34.37
N GLY A 330 6.18 -4.89 -33.20
CA GLY A 330 7.33 -4.01 -32.97
C GLY A 330 6.98 -2.59 -32.56
N VAL A 331 5.71 -2.17 -32.59
CA VAL A 331 5.27 -0.92 -31.94
C VAL A 331 5.49 -1.04 -30.43
N LYS A 332 6.12 -0.01 -29.85
CA LYS A 332 6.47 0.05 -28.42
C LYS A 332 5.75 1.16 -27.66
N MET A 333 5.16 2.12 -28.35
CA MET A 333 4.39 3.20 -27.75
C MET A 333 3.14 3.49 -28.59
N GLY A 334 1.97 3.51 -27.94
CA GLY A 334 0.71 3.90 -28.57
C GLY A 334 0.43 5.40 -28.46
N PRO A 335 -0.80 5.85 -28.76
CA PRO A 335 -1.23 7.24 -28.58
C PRO A 335 -1.49 7.60 -27.11
N VAL A 336 -1.68 8.88 -26.84
CA VAL A 336 -2.29 9.37 -25.59
C VAL A 336 -3.80 9.09 -25.59
N ALA A 337 -4.45 9.17 -24.42
CA ALA A 337 -5.79 8.61 -24.18
C ALA A 337 -6.92 9.25 -25.01
N SER A 338 -6.74 10.50 -25.46
CA SER A 338 -7.72 11.19 -26.29
C SER A 338 -7.09 12.35 -27.09
N LEU A 339 -7.83 12.88 -28.06
CA LEU A 339 -7.40 14.04 -28.84
C LEU A 339 -7.29 15.31 -28.00
N GLU A 340 -8.16 15.46 -27.00
CA GLU A 340 -8.09 16.55 -26.03
C GLU A 340 -6.80 16.45 -25.21
N GLN A 341 -6.44 15.25 -24.74
CA GLN A 341 -5.15 15.05 -24.04
C GLN A 341 -3.96 15.34 -24.95
N LYS A 342 -4.03 14.98 -26.24
CA LYS A 342 -2.98 15.34 -27.21
C LYS A 342 -2.80 16.86 -27.29
N GLN A 343 -3.89 17.60 -27.45
CA GLN A 343 -3.87 19.06 -27.53
C GLN A 343 -3.34 19.70 -26.24
N ASP A 344 -3.75 19.20 -25.07
CA ASP A 344 -3.26 19.69 -23.77
C ASP A 344 -1.74 19.50 -23.63
N VAL A 345 -1.22 18.34 -24.05
CA VAL A 345 0.22 18.06 -24.02
C VAL A 345 0.97 18.97 -25.01
N GLU A 346 0.49 19.13 -26.24
CA GLU A 346 1.10 20.03 -27.24
C GLU A 346 1.15 21.48 -26.75
N GLN A 347 0.08 21.97 -26.12
CA GLN A 347 0.05 23.31 -25.53
C GLN A 347 1.08 23.46 -24.40
N ASN A 348 1.25 22.45 -23.55
CA ASN A 348 2.23 22.49 -22.47
C ASN A 348 3.67 22.36 -22.98
N ILE A 349 3.91 21.57 -24.04
CA ILE A 349 5.20 21.57 -24.76
C ILE A 349 5.51 22.97 -25.29
N ALA A 350 4.55 23.62 -25.95
CA ALA A 350 4.73 24.98 -26.48
C ALA A 350 5.06 26.00 -25.39
N LYS A 351 4.50 25.86 -24.19
CA LYS A 351 4.85 26.70 -23.02
C LYS A 351 6.27 26.42 -22.53
N LEU A 352 6.66 25.15 -22.39
CA LEU A 352 8.00 24.74 -21.93
C LEU A 352 9.11 25.21 -22.88
N LEU A 353 8.87 25.14 -24.20
CA LEU A 353 9.81 25.58 -25.24
C LEU A 353 10.14 27.07 -25.19
N LYS A 354 9.32 27.92 -24.54
CA LYS A 354 9.66 29.34 -24.32
C LYS A 354 10.92 29.53 -23.46
N THR A 355 11.30 28.50 -22.71
CA THR A 355 12.40 28.54 -21.73
C THR A 355 13.34 27.34 -21.81
N SER A 356 13.12 26.45 -22.79
CA SER A 356 13.85 25.21 -22.96
C SER A 356 14.29 25.03 -24.41
N GLU A 357 15.35 24.28 -24.62
CA GLU A 357 15.76 23.80 -25.93
C GLU A 357 15.06 22.48 -26.25
N LEU A 358 14.70 22.27 -27.52
CA LEU A 358 14.24 20.98 -28.02
C LEU A 358 15.45 20.11 -28.38
N ILE A 359 15.64 19.00 -27.67
CA ILE A 359 16.76 18.07 -27.88
C ILE A 359 16.34 16.89 -28.77
N TYR A 360 15.10 16.42 -28.60
CA TYR A 360 14.50 15.33 -29.37
C TYR A 360 13.01 15.54 -29.52
N GLY A 361 12.45 15.13 -30.65
CA GLY A 361 11.03 15.24 -30.95
C GLY A 361 10.69 16.48 -31.79
N GLY A 362 9.39 16.78 -31.92
CA GLY A 362 8.89 17.96 -32.64
C GLY A 362 9.09 17.94 -34.16
N ASN A 363 9.33 16.76 -34.76
CA ASN A 363 9.46 16.66 -36.21
C ASN A 363 8.09 16.81 -36.90
N THR A 364 7.98 17.73 -37.85
CA THR A 364 6.76 17.92 -38.66
C THR A 364 6.42 16.70 -39.51
N ASP A 365 7.42 15.87 -39.83
CA ASP A 365 7.26 14.65 -40.64
C ASP A 365 7.03 13.40 -39.77
N PHE A 366 6.75 13.55 -38.47
CA PHE A 366 6.44 12.42 -37.61
C PHE A 366 5.14 11.73 -38.07
N LEU A 367 5.30 10.49 -38.55
CA LEU A 367 4.19 9.63 -38.96
C LEU A 367 4.14 8.38 -38.07
N PRO A 368 3.05 8.16 -37.32
CA PRO A 368 2.89 6.94 -36.54
C PRO A 368 2.77 5.72 -37.47
N VAL A 369 3.32 4.59 -37.03
CA VAL A 369 3.30 3.33 -37.79
C VAL A 369 1.90 2.74 -37.79
N GLY A 370 1.28 2.65 -38.97
CA GLY A 370 0.01 1.95 -39.19
C GLY A 370 -0.90 2.64 -40.18
N ASN A 371 -2.10 2.07 -40.35
CA ASN A 371 -3.07 2.53 -41.35
C ASN A 371 -4.19 3.35 -40.67
N ASN A 372 -4.68 4.39 -41.35
CA ASN A 372 -5.80 5.23 -40.90
C ASN A 372 -5.59 5.89 -39.51
N LEU A 373 -4.36 6.34 -39.24
CA LEU A 373 -3.95 6.93 -37.95
C LEU A 373 -4.03 8.46 -37.92
N GLN A 374 -4.49 9.12 -38.99
CA GLN A 374 -4.51 10.58 -39.10
C GLN A 374 -5.38 11.25 -38.03
N GLN A 375 -6.39 10.54 -37.53
CA GLN A 375 -7.29 11.00 -36.46
C GLN A 375 -6.92 10.41 -35.08
N GLY A 376 -5.77 9.75 -34.97
CA GLY A 376 -5.27 9.21 -33.72
C GLY A 376 -4.55 10.24 -32.85
N ALA A 377 -4.57 10.01 -31.54
CA ALA A 377 -3.99 10.88 -30.54
C ALA A 377 -2.48 10.59 -30.33
N PHE A 378 -1.72 10.46 -31.42
CA PHE A 378 -0.29 10.12 -31.34
C PHE A 378 0.57 11.35 -31.02
N LEU A 379 1.57 11.12 -30.16
CA LEU A 379 2.61 12.09 -29.82
C LEU A 379 3.99 11.45 -29.97
N GLN A 380 4.94 12.21 -30.50
CA GLN A 380 6.34 11.82 -30.52
C GLN A 380 6.95 12.02 -29.11
N PRO A 381 7.80 11.11 -28.61
CA PRO A 381 8.57 11.38 -27.41
C PRO A 381 9.37 12.67 -27.57
N THR A 382 9.34 13.52 -26.55
CA THR A 382 9.91 14.86 -26.60
C THR A 382 10.87 15.05 -25.43
N LEU A 383 12.14 15.31 -25.73
CA LEU A 383 13.17 15.61 -24.74
C LEU A 383 13.55 17.08 -24.85
N LEU A 384 13.47 17.78 -23.72
CA LEU A 384 13.84 19.19 -23.62
C LEU A 384 15.10 19.34 -22.77
N LEU A 385 15.79 20.47 -22.91
CA LEU A 385 16.85 20.92 -22.02
C LEU A 385 16.48 22.29 -21.45
N SER A 386 16.35 22.39 -20.12
CA SER A 386 16.08 23.68 -19.47
C SER A 386 17.24 24.64 -19.70
N LYS A 387 16.96 25.83 -20.25
CA LYS A 387 17.95 26.91 -20.37
C LYS A 387 18.03 27.76 -19.10
N GLN A 388 17.09 27.58 -18.17
CA GLN A 388 17.01 28.32 -16.92
C GLN A 388 17.60 27.49 -15.78
N SER A 389 18.58 28.06 -15.08
CA SER A 389 19.20 27.50 -13.88
C SER A 389 18.54 27.99 -12.57
N ALA A 390 17.38 28.66 -12.66
CA ALA A 390 16.74 29.33 -11.53
C ALA A 390 15.58 28.52 -10.93
N ALA A 391 15.25 28.81 -9.65
CA ALA A 391 14.13 28.19 -8.92
C ALA A 391 12.76 28.38 -9.60
N ASP A 392 12.60 29.42 -10.42
CA ASP A 392 11.36 29.76 -11.13
C ASP A 392 11.29 29.20 -12.56
N ALA A 393 12.18 28.28 -12.93
CA ALA A 393 12.15 27.68 -14.26
C ALA A 393 10.80 27.00 -14.55
N SER A 394 10.29 27.16 -15.77
CA SER A 394 8.97 26.61 -16.15
C SER A 394 8.89 25.08 -15.99
N VAL A 395 10.03 24.39 -16.11
CA VAL A 395 10.19 22.95 -15.87
C VAL A 395 9.85 22.53 -14.44
N HIS A 396 9.75 23.47 -13.50
CA HIS A 396 9.36 23.25 -12.11
C HIS A 396 7.88 23.53 -11.86
N SER A 397 7.12 24.07 -12.81
CA SER A 397 5.72 24.47 -12.64
C SER A 397 4.76 23.86 -13.67
N ILE A 398 5.23 23.54 -14.87
CA ILE A 398 4.41 23.05 -15.97
C ILE A 398 4.64 21.55 -16.15
N GLU A 399 3.57 20.75 -16.07
CA GLU A 399 3.58 19.35 -16.45
C GLU A 399 2.93 19.16 -17.83
N ALA A 400 3.65 18.51 -18.75
CA ALA A 400 3.07 17.99 -19.97
C ALA A 400 2.81 16.49 -19.78
N PHE A 401 1.55 16.11 -19.54
CA PHE A 401 1.13 14.75 -19.16
C PHE A 401 1.13 13.77 -20.34
N GLY A 402 2.32 13.53 -20.89
CA GLY A 402 2.56 12.67 -22.06
C GLY A 402 4.02 12.24 -22.12
N PRO A 403 4.56 11.89 -23.30
CA PRO A 403 5.92 11.35 -23.41
C PRO A 403 6.96 12.48 -23.44
N VAL A 404 6.95 13.34 -22.42
CA VAL A 404 7.74 14.58 -22.32
C VAL A 404 8.59 14.58 -21.06
N SER A 405 9.87 14.93 -21.19
CA SER A 405 10.77 15.16 -20.05
C SER A 405 11.77 16.28 -20.34
N SER A 406 12.25 16.93 -19.29
CA SER A 406 13.25 18.01 -19.39
C SER A 406 14.52 17.65 -18.63
N LEU A 407 15.67 17.79 -19.29
CA LEU A 407 17.00 17.75 -18.70
C LEU A 407 17.29 19.04 -17.94
N ILE A 408 17.92 18.92 -16.78
CA ILE A 408 18.29 20.02 -15.90
C ILE A 408 19.72 19.78 -15.43
N PRO A 409 20.70 20.63 -15.81
CA PRO A 409 22.05 20.51 -15.32
C PRO A 409 22.15 20.99 -13.87
N TYR A 410 22.98 20.35 -13.06
CA TYR A 410 23.44 20.84 -11.76
C TYR A 410 24.97 20.78 -11.69
N SER A 411 25.62 21.41 -10.71
CA SER A 411 27.08 21.50 -10.69
C SER A 411 27.76 20.12 -10.58
N CYS A 412 27.75 19.54 -9.38
CA CYS A 412 28.22 18.21 -8.99
C CYS A 412 27.78 17.86 -7.56
N ASP A 413 27.37 18.85 -6.75
CA ASP A 413 26.89 18.66 -5.39
C ASP A 413 25.51 18.00 -5.35
N ILE A 414 25.38 16.91 -4.60
CA ILE A 414 24.12 16.19 -4.45
C ILE A 414 23.07 17.03 -3.70
N GLU A 415 23.48 17.93 -2.80
CA GLU A 415 22.54 18.79 -2.08
C GLU A 415 21.87 19.80 -3.02
N GLU A 416 22.61 20.31 -3.99
CA GLU A 416 22.07 21.13 -5.08
C GLU A 416 21.05 20.33 -5.91
N ALA A 417 21.39 19.10 -6.31
CA ALA A 417 20.48 18.25 -7.09
C ALA A 417 19.18 17.95 -6.33
N VAL A 418 19.25 17.66 -5.02
CA VAL A 418 18.09 17.48 -4.15
C VAL A 418 17.29 18.78 -4.01
N THR A 419 17.96 19.93 -3.93
CA THR A 419 17.32 21.25 -3.88
C THR A 419 16.56 21.52 -5.18
N ILE A 420 17.15 21.26 -6.35
CA ILE A 420 16.48 21.36 -7.65
C ILE A 420 15.28 20.41 -7.71
N ALA A 421 15.41 19.17 -7.21
CA ALA A 421 14.31 18.24 -7.12
C ALA A 421 13.15 18.82 -6.27
N SER A 422 13.45 19.52 -5.17
CA SER A 422 12.44 20.15 -4.30
C SER A 422 11.62 21.25 -4.98
N TYR A 423 12.14 21.91 -6.03
CA TYR A 423 11.40 22.93 -6.78
C TYR A 423 10.16 22.39 -7.52
N GLY A 424 10.01 21.06 -7.62
CA GLY A 424 8.73 20.43 -7.99
C GLY A 424 7.59 20.71 -7.00
N ARG A 425 7.91 21.23 -5.80
CA ARG A 425 6.98 21.57 -4.70
C ARG A 425 6.17 20.38 -4.20
N GLY A 426 6.83 19.24 -4.10
CA GLY A 426 6.21 17.97 -3.74
C GLY A 426 5.95 17.08 -4.96
N SER A 427 6.34 15.82 -4.87
CA SER A 427 6.25 14.84 -5.96
C SER A 427 5.85 13.48 -5.42
N LEU A 428 5.21 12.68 -6.28
CA LEU A 428 4.83 11.30 -5.97
C LEU A 428 6.08 10.43 -5.81
N VAL A 429 7.03 10.55 -6.73
CA VAL A 429 8.26 9.74 -6.71
C VAL A 429 9.46 10.48 -7.29
N SER A 430 10.65 10.17 -6.77
CA SER A 430 11.92 10.49 -7.44
C SER A 430 12.84 9.28 -7.51
N THR A 431 13.74 9.26 -8.50
CA THR A 431 14.86 8.30 -8.57
C THR A 431 16.17 8.98 -8.21
N LEU A 432 17.03 8.30 -7.44
CA LEU A 432 18.44 8.65 -7.25
C LEU A 432 19.29 7.48 -7.76
N THR A 433 20.12 7.71 -8.77
CA THR A 433 21.07 6.71 -9.26
C THR A 433 22.48 7.03 -8.77
N THR A 434 23.04 6.15 -7.95
CA THR A 434 24.38 6.29 -7.35
C THR A 434 24.93 4.90 -7.02
N LYS A 435 26.27 4.74 -7.01
CA LYS A 435 26.93 3.50 -6.57
C LYS A 435 27.50 3.62 -5.15
N LYS A 436 27.28 4.76 -4.49
CA LYS A 436 27.80 5.06 -3.14
C LYS A 436 26.69 5.06 -2.09
N PRO A 437 26.63 4.06 -1.19
CA PRO A 437 25.64 4.01 -0.11
C PRO A 437 25.65 5.25 0.79
N GLY A 438 26.82 5.81 1.09
CA GLY A 438 26.94 7.02 1.92
C GLY A 438 26.28 8.26 1.30
N LEU A 439 26.34 8.39 -0.03
CA LEU A 439 25.67 9.49 -0.76
C LEU A 439 24.15 9.32 -0.72
N ALA A 440 23.65 8.09 -0.92
CA ALA A 440 22.23 7.79 -0.76
C ALA A 440 21.75 8.07 0.67
N ALA A 441 22.51 7.67 1.69
CA ALA A 441 22.18 7.91 3.11
C ALA A 441 22.11 9.41 3.46
N GLN A 442 22.92 10.25 2.81
CA GLN A 442 22.85 11.72 2.95
C GLN A 442 21.68 12.33 2.19
N ALA A 443 21.48 11.95 0.93
CA ALA A 443 20.54 12.60 0.03
C ALA A 443 19.07 12.22 0.29
N VAL A 444 18.81 10.94 0.58
CA VAL A 444 17.45 10.40 0.70
C VAL A 444 16.63 11.07 1.81
N PRO A 445 17.13 11.27 3.06
CA PRO A 445 16.35 11.92 4.11
C PRO A 445 15.93 13.35 3.77
N THR A 446 16.78 14.09 3.05
CA THR A 446 16.48 15.47 2.62
C THR A 446 15.47 15.48 1.47
N ALA A 447 15.66 14.61 0.48
CA ALA A 447 14.75 14.49 -0.67
C ALA A 447 13.37 13.94 -0.28
N ALA A 448 13.30 13.04 0.71
CA ALA A 448 12.06 12.37 1.15
C ALA A 448 11.02 13.36 1.70
N ARG A 449 11.44 14.52 2.20
CA ARG A 449 10.51 15.59 2.65
C ARG A 449 9.59 16.09 1.53
N TRP A 450 10.02 15.93 0.28
CA TRP A 450 9.30 16.38 -0.90
C TRP A 450 8.79 15.23 -1.77
N ASN A 451 9.04 13.98 -1.40
CA ASN A 451 8.73 12.81 -2.22
C ASN A 451 7.99 11.76 -1.40
N GLY A 452 6.87 11.23 -1.89
CA GLY A 452 6.22 10.12 -1.19
C GLY A 452 6.94 8.79 -1.36
N ARG A 453 7.70 8.62 -2.44
CA ARG A 453 8.55 7.45 -2.70
C ARG A 453 9.88 7.86 -3.34
N ILE A 454 10.96 7.19 -2.98
CA ILE A 454 12.27 7.35 -3.63
C ILE A 454 12.77 5.99 -4.07
N LEU A 455 13.12 5.86 -5.35
CA LEU A 455 13.85 4.71 -5.88
C LEU A 455 15.35 5.02 -5.86
N VAL A 456 16.12 4.36 -5.00
CA VAL A 456 17.58 4.36 -5.12
C VAL A 456 17.96 3.24 -6.07
N LEU A 457 18.65 3.58 -7.16
CA LEU A 457 18.92 2.68 -8.27
C LEU A 457 20.44 2.54 -8.47
N ASP A 458 20.90 1.30 -8.46
CA ASP A 458 22.27 0.91 -8.77
C ASP A 458 22.26 -0.37 -9.62
N LYS A 459 23.44 -0.93 -9.88
CA LYS A 459 23.56 -2.18 -10.63
C LYS A 459 22.86 -3.37 -9.97
N GLU A 460 22.82 -3.44 -8.64
CA GLU A 460 22.24 -4.56 -7.91
C GLU A 460 20.71 -4.49 -7.95
N ALA A 461 20.14 -3.35 -7.55
CA ALA A 461 18.69 -3.14 -7.53
C ALA A 461 18.07 -3.23 -8.93
N ALA A 462 18.79 -2.82 -9.99
CA ALA A 462 18.26 -2.81 -11.36
C ALA A 462 17.90 -4.19 -11.92
N LEU A 463 18.42 -5.28 -11.37
CA LEU A 463 18.15 -6.65 -11.84
C LEU A 463 16.70 -7.08 -11.58
N GLU A 464 16.15 -6.69 -10.43
CA GLU A 464 14.81 -7.09 -9.98
C GLU A 464 13.87 -5.89 -9.75
N SER A 465 14.34 -4.67 -10.04
CA SER A 465 13.54 -3.46 -9.87
C SER A 465 12.27 -3.50 -10.70
N THR A 466 11.14 -3.28 -10.02
CA THR A 466 9.83 -3.06 -10.66
C THR A 466 9.76 -1.72 -11.39
N GLY A 467 10.76 -0.85 -11.17
CA GLY A 467 10.87 0.45 -11.80
C GLY A 467 10.30 1.63 -11.01
N HIS A 468 10.56 2.80 -11.55
CA HIS A 468 10.09 4.07 -11.02
C HIS A 468 8.56 4.18 -11.08
N GLY A 469 7.95 3.83 -12.21
CA GLY A 469 6.53 4.06 -12.45
C GLY A 469 5.61 2.85 -12.22
N SER A 470 5.95 2.00 -11.26
CA SER A 470 5.13 0.87 -10.80
C SER A 470 4.88 1.02 -9.29
N PRO A 471 3.80 1.71 -8.87
CA PRO A 471 3.42 1.78 -7.46
C PRO A 471 3.07 0.38 -6.93
N LEU A 472 3.74 -0.06 -5.86
CA LEU A 472 3.50 -1.39 -5.28
C LEU A 472 2.43 -1.31 -4.18
N PRO A 473 1.51 -2.28 -4.07
CA PRO A 473 0.42 -2.25 -3.09
C PRO A 473 0.87 -2.09 -1.63
N VAL A 474 2.06 -2.60 -1.31
CA VAL A 474 2.65 -2.58 0.04
C VAL A 474 3.46 -1.31 0.32
N LEU A 475 3.74 -0.49 -0.69
CA LEU A 475 4.47 0.77 -0.56
C LEU A 475 3.51 1.94 -0.74
N LYS A 476 3.77 3.03 -0.01
CA LYS A 476 2.96 4.25 -0.12
C LYS A 476 3.01 4.79 -1.56
N HIS A 477 1.85 5.14 -2.09
CA HIS A 477 1.65 5.95 -3.29
C HIS A 477 1.00 7.27 -2.88
N GLY A 478 1.48 8.40 -3.36
CA GLY A 478 1.08 9.72 -2.85
C GLY A 478 2.28 10.61 -2.60
N GLY A 479 2.07 11.85 -2.16
CA GLY A 479 3.16 12.82 -2.01
C GLY A 479 2.70 14.16 -1.48
N PRO A 480 3.58 14.95 -0.85
CA PRO A 480 3.21 16.24 -0.28
C PRO A 480 2.95 17.30 -1.37
N GLY A 481 2.40 18.44 -0.96
CA GLY A 481 2.32 19.64 -1.79
C GLY A 481 1.58 19.42 -3.11
N ARG A 482 2.26 19.63 -4.25
CA ARG A 482 1.69 19.54 -5.59
C ARG A 482 1.06 18.18 -5.88
N ALA A 483 1.70 17.10 -5.42
CA ALA A 483 1.25 15.73 -5.61
C ALA A 483 -0.08 15.41 -4.90
N GLY A 484 -0.63 16.36 -4.13
CA GLY A 484 -1.99 16.32 -3.59
C GLY A 484 -2.05 16.30 -2.06
N GLY A 485 -0.98 15.83 -1.40
CA GLY A 485 -0.87 15.70 0.05
C GLY A 485 -1.41 14.38 0.60
N GLY A 486 -2.13 13.62 -0.22
CA GLY A 486 -2.74 12.35 0.14
C GLY A 486 -1.77 11.17 0.17
N GLU A 487 -2.25 10.06 0.73
CA GLU A 487 -1.59 8.76 0.73
C GLU A 487 -2.59 7.67 0.32
N GLU A 488 -2.13 6.80 -0.57
CA GLU A 488 -2.81 5.63 -1.10
C GLU A 488 -1.82 4.45 -1.01
N LEU A 489 -2.31 3.23 -1.20
CA LEU A 489 -1.51 2.01 -1.00
C LEU A 489 -0.79 1.97 0.37
N GLY A 490 0.43 1.44 0.42
CA GLY A 490 1.19 1.32 1.68
C GLY A 490 0.69 0.21 2.61
N GLY A 491 0.03 -0.81 2.05
CA GLY A 491 -0.52 -1.95 2.76
C GLY A 491 -1.61 -1.57 3.75
N LEU A 492 -1.45 -1.95 5.03
CA LEU A 492 -2.43 -1.59 6.06
C LEU A 492 -2.61 -0.08 6.27
N ARG A 493 -1.67 0.77 5.81
CA ARG A 493 -1.81 2.23 5.90
C ARG A 493 -3.06 2.71 5.14
N ALA A 494 -3.27 2.24 3.91
CA ALA A 494 -4.47 2.60 3.14
C ALA A 494 -5.77 2.13 3.81
N VAL A 495 -5.79 0.91 4.35
CA VAL A 495 -6.98 0.36 5.04
C VAL A 495 -7.40 1.27 6.19
N LYS A 496 -6.43 1.83 6.92
CA LYS A 496 -6.68 2.72 8.07
C LYS A 496 -7.38 4.03 7.71
N HIS A 497 -7.33 4.51 6.46
CA HIS A 497 -8.09 5.71 6.06
C HIS A 497 -9.61 5.49 6.13
N TYR A 498 -10.04 4.25 5.93
CA TYR A 498 -11.44 3.84 5.94
C TYR A 498 -11.90 3.29 7.31
N LEU A 499 -11.00 3.28 8.29
CA LEU A 499 -11.30 2.96 9.68
C LEU A 499 -11.32 4.24 10.53
N GLN A 500 -12.08 4.22 11.61
CA GLN A 500 -12.06 5.26 12.62
C GLN A 500 -11.15 4.81 13.78
N ARG A 501 -10.11 5.60 14.05
CA ARG A 501 -9.28 5.42 15.24
C ARG A 501 -9.98 6.01 16.45
N THR A 502 -10.07 5.23 17.52
CA THR A 502 -10.64 5.68 18.79
C THR A 502 -9.74 5.25 19.93
N ALA A 503 -9.34 6.21 20.77
CA ALA A 503 -8.72 5.89 22.05
C ALA A 503 -9.83 5.45 23.02
N ILE A 504 -9.68 4.27 23.60
CA ILE A 504 -10.55 3.75 24.65
C ILE A 504 -9.78 3.68 25.95
N GLN A 505 -10.47 3.92 27.06
CA GLN A 505 -9.91 3.90 28.40
C GLN A 505 -10.82 3.08 29.31
N GLY A 506 -10.24 2.37 30.26
CA GLY A 506 -11.01 1.54 31.18
C GLY A 506 -10.13 0.64 32.04
N SER A 507 -10.76 -0.27 32.75
CA SER A 507 -10.03 -1.33 33.44
C SER A 507 -9.44 -2.33 32.43
N PRO A 508 -8.33 -3.00 32.75
CA PRO A 508 -7.78 -4.06 31.90
C PRO A 508 -8.81 -5.10 31.47
N THR A 509 -9.71 -5.53 32.37
CA THR A 509 -10.78 -6.49 32.05
C THR A 509 -11.74 -5.95 30.99
N MET A 510 -12.17 -4.69 31.09
CA MET A 510 -13.04 -4.09 30.08
C MET A 510 -12.33 -3.92 28.75
N LEU A 511 -11.06 -3.49 28.77
CA LEU A 511 -10.26 -3.38 27.56
C LEU A 511 -10.10 -4.74 26.87
N ALA A 512 -9.83 -5.81 27.65
CA ALA A 512 -9.70 -7.15 27.11
C ALA A 512 -10.98 -7.66 26.44
N ALA A 513 -12.14 -7.38 27.04
CA ALA A 513 -13.44 -7.71 26.46
C ALA A 513 -13.70 -6.95 25.14
N ILE A 514 -13.33 -5.66 25.08
CA ILE A 514 -13.54 -4.82 23.89
C ILE A 514 -12.60 -5.22 22.75
N THR A 515 -11.30 -5.35 23.03
CA THR A 515 -10.28 -5.66 22.01
C THR A 515 -10.30 -7.12 21.59
N LYS A 516 -10.91 -8.00 22.40
CA LYS A 516 -10.79 -9.46 22.28
C LYS A 516 -9.33 -9.90 22.30
N GLU A 517 -8.54 -9.24 23.13
CA GLU A 517 -7.16 -9.59 23.41
C GLU A 517 -6.92 -9.51 24.92
N TYR A 518 -6.24 -10.48 25.51
CA TYR A 518 -5.89 -10.43 26.92
C TYR A 518 -5.05 -9.18 27.20
N VAL A 519 -5.44 -8.46 28.24
CA VAL A 519 -4.71 -7.33 28.78
C VAL A 519 -4.19 -7.73 30.15
N ARG A 520 -2.93 -7.41 30.46
CA ARG A 520 -2.36 -7.75 31.77
C ARG A 520 -3.17 -7.11 32.90
N ASN A 521 -3.31 -7.85 34.00
CA ASN A 521 -4.18 -7.52 35.14
C ASN A 521 -5.68 -7.52 34.82
N SER A 522 -6.09 -8.05 33.67
CA SER A 522 -7.50 -8.43 33.48
C SER A 522 -7.81 -9.72 34.24
N GLU A 523 -9.09 -9.93 34.52
CA GLU A 523 -9.60 -11.19 35.05
C GLU A 523 -9.18 -12.36 34.16
N VAL A 524 -8.74 -13.44 34.80
CA VAL A 524 -8.30 -14.67 34.13
C VAL A 524 -9.34 -15.77 34.29
N ILE A 525 -9.37 -16.68 33.33
CA ILE A 525 -10.21 -17.87 33.37
C ILE A 525 -9.31 -19.06 33.69
N GLU A 526 -9.36 -19.57 34.92
CA GLU A 526 -8.63 -20.78 35.29
C GLU A 526 -9.58 -21.98 35.20
N THR A 527 -9.18 -23.00 34.45
CA THR A 527 -9.93 -24.26 34.32
C THR A 527 -9.13 -25.43 34.88
N PRO A 528 -9.77 -26.55 35.27
CA PRO A 528 -9.04 -27.75 35.70
C PRO A 528 -8.21 -28.39 34.57
N ILE A 529 -8.51 -28.04 33.32
CA ILE A 529 -7.85 -28.60 32.13
C ILE A 529 -6.75 -27.64 31.69
N HIS A 530 -5.59 -28.20 31.35
CA HIS A 530 -4.47 -27.41 30.87
C HIS A 530 -4.82 -26.73 29.53
N PRO A 531 -4.62 -25.41 29.34
CA PRO A 531 -5.08 -24.70 28.14
C PRO A 531 -4.56 -25.26 26.80
N PHE A 532 -3.32 -25.77 26.76
CA PHE A 532 -2.78 -26.50 25.57
C PHE A 532 -3.49 -27.82 25.22
N ARG A 533 -4.47 -28.25 26.02
CA ARG A 533 -5.34 -29.41 25.73
C ARG A 533 -6.63 -29.00 25.05
N HIS A 534 -6.95 -27.71 24.99
CA HIS A 534 -8.12 -27.21 24.28
C HIS A 534 -7.85 -27.07 22.79
N TYR A 535 -8.84 -27.43 21.98
CA TYR A 535 -8.85 -27.10 20.56
C TYR A 535 -9.06 -25.61 20.36
N PHE A 536 -8.78 -25.13 19.16
CA PHE A 536 -8.89 -23.70 18.83
C PHE A 536 -10.27 -23.13 19.19
N GLU A 537 -11.37 -23.84 18.95
CA GLU A 537 -12.74 -23.38 19.24
C GLU A 537 -13.03 -23.26 20.75
N ASP A 538 -12.50 -24.20 21.55
CA ASP A 538 -12.79 -24.28 22.99
C ASP A 538 -12.00 -23.27 23.81
N LEU A 539 -10.83 -22.89 23.31
CA LEU A 539 -9.93 -21.99 24.02
C LEU A 539 -10.53 -20.58 24.12
N GLN A 540 -10.56 -20.02 25.33
CA GLN A 540 -11.05 -18.66 25.55
C GLN A 540 -9.91 -17.67 25.72
N ILE A 541 -10.08 -16.45 25.19
CA ILE A 541 -9.14 -15.36 25.49
C ILE A 541 -9.24 -15.04 26.98
N GLY A 542 -8.09 -14.96 27.65
CA GLY A 542 -8.01 -14.85 29.11
C GLY A 542 -7.89 -16.19 29.84
N GLU A 543 -8.03 -17.32 29.16
CA GLU A 543 -7.78 -18.64 29.77
C GLU A 543 -6.32 -18.75 30.20
N SER A 544 -6.09 -19.07 31.48
CA SER A 544 -4.79 -18.94 32.13
C SER A 544 -4.39 -20.20 32.88
N LEU A 545 -3.10 -20.49 32.85
CA LEU A 545 -2.43 -21.52 33.65
C LEU A 545 -1.40 -20.85 34.54
N LEU A 546 -1.59 -20.97 35.85
CA LEU A 546 -0.55 -20.72 36.83
C LEU A 546 0.24 -22.01 37.07
N THR A 547 1.52 -22.04 36.73
CA THR A 547 2.31 -23.27 36.82
C THR A 547 2.71 -23.60 38.25
N HIS A 548 3.20 -24.82 38.47
CA HIS A 548 4.01 -25.11 39.65
C HIS A 548 5.34 -24.31 39.61
N ARG A 549 6.04 -24.30 40.74
CA ARG A 549 7.26 -23.52 40.96
C ARG A 549 8.53 -24.32 40.68
N ARG A 550 9.60 -23.64 40.26
CA ARG A 550 10.95 -24.21 40.13
C ARG A 550 11.97 -23.29 40.77
N THR A 551 12.79 -23.82 41.68
CA THR A 551 13.93 -23.09 42.25
C THR A 551 15.13 -23.17 41.30
N VAL A 552 15.72 -22.02 41.00
CA VAL A 552 16.92 -21.90 40.17
C VAL A 552 18.14 -22.04 41.06
N THR A 553 19.01 -22.97 40.72
CA THR A 553 20.22 -23.29 41.49
C THR A 553 21.49 -22.95 40.72
N GLU A 554 22.63 -22.97 41.37
CA GLU A 554 23.92 -22.84 40.68
C GLU A 554 24.12 -23.95 39.65
N ALA A 555 23.66 -25.18 39.96
CA ALA A 555 23.75 -26.30 39.03
C ALA A 555 22.95 -26.05 37.75
N ASP A 556 21.80 -25.36 37.82
CA ASP A 556 21.04 -24.99 36.63
C ASP A 556 21.84 -24.02 35.74
N ILE A 557 22.50 -23.03 36.34
CA ILE A 557 23.33 -22.05 35.61
C ILE A 557 24.50 -22.76 34.93
N VAL A 558 25.21 -23.61 35.67
CA VAL A 558 26.35 -24.37 35.15
C VAL A 558 25.90 -25.30 34.03
N ASN A 559 24.87 -26.12 34.27
CA ASN A 559 24.38 -27.09 33.27
C ASN A 559 23.88 -26.39 32.01
N PHE A 560 23.12 -25.30 32.14
CA PHE A 560 22.63 -24.56 30.98
C PHE A 560 23.78 -23.89 30.22
N GLY A 561 24.76 -23.30 30.90
CA GLY A 561 25.92 -22.71 30.23
C GLY A 561 26.80 -23.76 29.54
N CYS A 562 26.98 -24.93 30.14
CA CYS A 562 27.67 -26.04 29.50
C CYS A 562 26.91 -26.58 28.28
N LEU A 563 25.58 -26.72 28.39
CA LEU A 563 24.74 -27.23 27.29
C LEU A 563 24.61 -26.24 26.14
N SER A 564 24.38 -24.96 26.45
CA SER A 564 24.21 -23.89 25.46
C SER A 564 25.53 -23.36 24.92
N GLY A 565 26.63 -23.57 25.64
CA GLY A 565 27.93 -22.95 25.39
C GLY A 565 28.07 -21.53 25.95
N ASP A 566 27.01 -20.95 26.52
CA ASP A 566 27.03 -19.59 27.07
C ASP A 566 27.70 -19.55 28.45
N HIS A 567 29.02 -19.34 28.44
CA HIS A 567 29.84 -19.13 29.63
C HIS A 567 30.04 -17.64 29.95
N PHE A 568 29.09 -16.78 29.60
CA PHE A 568 29.18 -15.35 29.86
C PHE A 568 29.47 -15.04 31.33
N TYR A 569 30.35 -14.06 31.58
CA TYR A 569 30.94 -13.83 32.89
C TYR A 569 29.90 -13.57 33.99
N MET A 570 28.76 -12.94 33.67
CA MET A 570 27.67 -12.70 34.63
C MET A 570 27.03 -13.99 35.17
N HIS A 571 27.25 -15.13 34.52
CA HIS A 571 26.71 -16.43 34.90
C HIS A 571 27.79 -17.35 35.50
N PHE A 572 29.05 -17.21 35.09
CA PHE A 572 30.13 -18.15 35.44
C PHE A 572 31.23 -17.57 36.32
N ASP A 573 31.56 -16.29 36.19
CA ASP A 573 32.70 -15.68 36.89
C ASP A 573 32.22 -14.96 38.15
N GLU A 574 32.54 -15.53 39.31
CA GLU A 574 32.16 -14.95 40.60
C GLU A 574 32.86 -13.60 40.86
N ILE A 575 34.09 -13.44 40.40
CA ILE A 575 34.88 -12.22 40.64
C ILE A 575 34.30 -11.09 39.77
N ALA A 576 34.15 -11.33 38.47
CA ALA A 576 33.63 -10.32 37.56
C ALA A 576 32.15 -9.98 37.84
N ALA A 577 31.34 -10.94 38.30
CA ALA A 577 29.94 -10.68 38.62
C ALA A 577 29.76 -9.81 39.88
N LYS A 578 30.68 -9.85 40.84
CA LYS A 578 30.68 -8.96 42.03
C LYS A 578 30.83 -7.49 41.66
N ASP A 579 31.62 -7.20 40.64
CA ASP A 579 31.85 -5.84 40.12
C ASP A 579 30.74 -5.38 39.15
N SER A 580 29.79 -6.26 38.83
CA SER A 580 28.65 -5.93 37.98
C SER A 580 27.53 -5.25 38.77
N GLN A 581 26.58 -4.63 38.05
CA GLN A 581 25.38 -4.02 38.65
C GLN A 581 24.52 -5.00 39.47
N PHE A 582 24.71 -6.30 39.33
CA PHE A 582 23.96 -7.33 40.04
C PHE A 582 24.65 -7.81 41.32
N GLY A 583 25.95 -7.51 41.50
CA GLY A 583 26.75 -7.88 42.68
C GLY A 583 26.97 -9.39 42.90
N LYS A 584 26.41 -10.25 42.04
CA LYS A 584 26.51 -11.71 42.09
C LYS A 584 26.23 -12.32 40.73
N ARG A 585 26.58 -13.60 40.57
CA ARG A 585 26.19 -14.38 39.40
C ARG A 585 24.66 -14.54 39.36
N ILE A 586 24.09 -14.40 38.18
CA ILE A 586 22.66 -14.54 37.92
C ILE A 586 22.43 -15.66 36.92
N ALA A 587 21.22 -16.19 36.83
CA ALA A 587 20.86 -17.20 35.83
C ALA A 587 20.79 -16.60 34.43
N HIS A 588 21.03 -17.44 33.41
CA HIS A 588 20.84 -17.06 32.01
C HIS A 588 19.38 -16.69 31.76
N GLY A 589 19.14 -15.57 31.08
CA GLY A 589 17.79 -15.21 30.67
C GLY A 589 17.15 -16.31 29.80
N TYR A 590 17.91 -16.91 28.89
CA TYR A 590 17.43 -18.04 28.08
C TYR A 590 17.20 -19.33 28.87
N PHE A 591 17.91 -19.52 29.99
CA PHE A 591 17.56 -20.58 30.92
C PHE A 591 16.19 -20.31 31.57
N VAL A 592 15.93 -19.08 32.05
CA VAL A 592 14.63 -18.71 32.63
C VAL A 592 13.50 -18.92 31.62
N LEU A 593 13.71 -18.55 30.36
CA LEU A 593 12.78 -18.82 29.25
C LEU A 593 12.55 -20.33 29.05
N SER A 594 13.62 -21.10 28.96
CA SER A 594 13.55 -22.57 28.74
C SER A 594 12.89 -23.29 29.92
N ALA A 595 13.21 -22.86 31.14
CA ALA A 595 12.62 -23.38 32.36
C ALA A 595 11.13 -23.04 32.43
N ALA A 596 10.73 -21.81 32.09
CA ALA A 596 9.32 -21.43 32.00
C ALA A 596 8.56 -22.28 30.98
N ALA A 597 9.11 -22.48 29.78
CA ALA A 597 8.52 -23.40 28.79
C ALA A 597 8.36 -24.82 29.34
N GLY A 598 9.37 -25.34 30.04
CA GLY A 598 9.28 -26.62 30.75
C GLY A 598 8.18 -26.68 31.83
N LEU A 599 7.75 -25.55 32.37
CA LEU A 599 6.68 -25.47 33.38
C LEU A 599 5.27 -25.43 32.76
N PHE A 600 5.08 -24.76 31.62
CA PHE A 600 3.75 -24.55 31.04
C PHE A 600 3.45 -25.38 29.78
N VAL A 601 4.43 -26.06 29.18
CA VAL A 601 4.18 -26.89 27.99
C VAL A 601 3.61 -28.24 28.42
N SER A 602 2.49 -28.65 27.84
CA SER A 602 1.93 -29.99 28.05
C SER A 602 2.69 -31.03 27.23
N ALA A 603 3.23 -32.07 27.89
CA ALA A 603 4.14 -33.02 27.25
C ALA A 603 3.47 -34.05 26.33
N ALA A 604 2.24 -34.49 26.65
CA ALA A 604 1.57 -35.51 25.83
C ALA A 604 0.92 -34.90 24.57
N PRO A 605 0.74 -35.66 23.48
CA PRO A 605 0.10 -35.19 22.25
C PRO A 605 -1.23 -34.50 22.49
N GLY A 606 -1.52 -33.44 21.76
CA GLY A 606 -2.72 -32.62 21.92
C GLY A 606 -2.92 -31.64 20.77
N PRO A 607 -3.87 -30.70 20.91
CA PRO A 607 -4.24 -29.78 19.83
C PRO A 607 -3.14 -28.77 19.45
N VAL A 608 -2.17 -28.50 20.32
CA VAL A 608 -1.02 -27.64 19.98
C VAL A 608 -0.09 -28.39 19.04
N LEU A 609 0.01 -27.90 17.80
CA LEU A 609 0.76 -28.54 16.72
C LEU A 609 2.23 -28.09 16.68
N ALA A 610 2.46 -26.79 16.87
CA ALA A 610 3.80 -26.21 16.87
C ALA A 610 3.84 -24.93 17.70
N ASN A 611 4.89 -24.77 18.50
CA ASN A 611 5.27 -23.48 19.07
C ASN A 611 6.40 -22.92 18.20
N TYR A 612 6.09 -21.95 17.34
CA TYR A 612 6.98 -21.56 16.23
C TYR A 612 7.46 -20.11 16.29
N GLY A 613 6.94 -19.31 17.23
CA GLY A 613 7.28 -17.89 17.32
C GLY A 613 7.36 -17.41 18.75
N LEU A 614 8.21 -16.41 18.96
CA LEU A 614 8.38 -15.71 20.21
C LEU A 614 8.47 -14.21 19.91
N ASP A 615 7.59 -13.43 20.53
CA ASP A 615 7.55 -11.98 20.36
C ASP A 615 7.81 -11.26 21.70
N ASN A 616 8.30 -10.02 21.62
CA ASN A 616 8.34 -9.07 22.75
C ASN A 616 9.09 -9.53 24.01
N LEU A 617 10.09 -10.42 23.91
CA LEU A 617 10.88 -10.86 25.08
C LEU A 617 11.58 -9.70 25.78
N ARG A 618 11.34 -9.57 27.08
CA ARG A 618 12.06 -8.69 27.99
C ARG A 618 12.40 -9.44 29.28
N PHE A 619 13.67 -9.34 29.68
CA PHE A 619 14.12 -9.68 31.02
C PHE A 619 14.07 -8.41 31.86
N VAL A 620 13.23 -8.42 32.90
CA VAL A 620 12.89 -7.23 33.68
C VAL A 620 13.74 -7.16 34.94
N ASN A 621 13.77 -8.26 35.71
CA ASN A 621 14.57 -8.41 36.91
C ASN A 621 15.47 -9.65 36.80
N PRO A 622 16.68 -9.62 37.37
CA PRO A 622 17.57 -10.78 37.36
C PRO A 622 17.01 -11.91 38.24
N VAL A 623 17.29 -13.15 37.86
CA VAL A 623 17.02 -14.33 38.68
C VAL A 623 18.35 -14.80 39.26
N GLY A 624 18.49 -14.74 40.57
CA GLY A 624 19.67 -15.19 41.29
C GLY A 624 19.66 -16.69 41.62
N ILE A 625 20.82 -17.19 42.05
CA ILE A 625 20.92 -18.52 42.65
C ILE A 625 20.06 -18.56 43.92
N GLY A 626 19.18 -19.55 44.02
CA GLY A 626 18.23 -19.73 45.12
C GLY A 626 16.86 -19.10 44.87
N ASP A 627 16.70 -18.28 43.82
CA ASP A 627 15.39 -17.70 43.49
C ASP A 627 14.46 -18.76 42.92
N THR A 628 13.17 -18.65 43.25
CA THR A 628 12.13 -19.53 42.75
C THR A 628 11.32 -18.82 41.70
N ILE A 629 11.20 -19.42 40.52
CA ILE A 629 10.40 -18.89 39.41
C ILE A 629 9.07 -19.63 39.29
N GLN A 630 8.05 -18.90 38.84
CA GLN A 630 6.72 -19.40 38.51
C GLN A 630 6.26 -18.74 37.22
N ALA A 631 5.66 -19.49 36.30
CA ALA A 631 5.13 -18.95 35.06
C ALA A 631 3.60 -18.86 35.13
N ARG A 632 3.06 -17.79 34.55
CA ARG A 632 1.64 -17.67 34.20
C ARG A 632 1.55 -17.57 32.68
N LEU A 633 0.85 -18.53 32.08
CA LEU A 633 0.59 -18.61 30.66
C LEU A 633 -0.88 -18.25 30.43
N THR A 634 -1.17 -17.23 29.64
CA THR A 634 -2.56 -16.79 29.37
C THR A 634 -2.83 -16.68 27.89
N CYS A 635 -3.95 -17.23 27.41
CA CYS A 635 -4.38 -17.11 26.01
C CYS A 635 -4.65 -15.65 25.69
N LYS A 636 -3.77 -15.04 24.89
CA LYS A 636 -3.80 -13.61 24.59
C LYS A 636 -4.69 -13.27 23.42
N ARG A 637 -4.55 -13.97 22.31
CA ARG A 637 -5.33 -13.70 21.09
C ARG A 637 -5.42 -14.95 20.24
N LYS A 638 -6.51 -15.07 19.49
CA LYS A 638 -6.77 -16.13 18.53
C LYS A 638 -6.95 -15.53 17.13
N ILE A 639 -6.29 -16.11 16.13
CA ILE A 639 -6.43 -15.73 14.72
C ILE A 639 -6.62 -17.01 13.91
N ASP A 640 -7.74 -17.15 13.21
CA ASP A 640 -8.05 -18.36 12.44
C ASP A 640 -7.08 -18.53 11.25
N GLN A 641 -6.76 -17.46 10.52
CA GLN A 641 -6.00 -17.45 9.25
C GLN A 641 -6.61 -18.31 8.12
N GLY A 642 -7.63 -19.14 8.39
CA GLY A 642 -8.30 -19.98 7.40
C GLY A 642 -7.35 -20.94 6.70
N LYS A 643 -6.39 -21.51 7.43
CA LYS A 643 -5.42 -22.48 6.93
C LYS A 643 -5.87 -23.90 7.27
N THR A 644 -5.56 -24.82 6.39
CA THR A 644 -5.72 -26.25 6.58
C THR A 644 -4.35 -26.93 6.45
N SER A 645 -4.11 -27.99 7.22
CA SER A 645 -2.95 -28.86 7.01
C SER A 645 -3.06 -29.61 5.69
N PRO A 646 -1.95 -30.23 5.24
CA PRO A 646 -1.95 -31.14 4.10
C PRO A 646 -2.96 -32.30 4.21
N ASP A 647 -3.33 -32.71 5.43
CA ASP A 647 -4.33 -33.74 5.70
C ASP A 647 -5.78 -33.22 5.74
N GLY A 648 -6.00 -31.92 5.53
CA GLY A 648 -7.31 -31.29 5.52
C GLY A 648 -7.78 -30.71 6.86
N THR A 649 -7.06 -30.93 7.96
CA THR A 649 -7.45 -30.44 9.30
C THR A 649 -7.35 -28.92 9.37
N GLY A 650 -8.37 -28.25 9.90
CA GLY A 650 -8.33 -26.80 10.11
C GLY A 650 -7.31 -26.39 11.19
N GLN A 651 -6.66 -25.24 11.02
CA GLN A 651 -5.65 -24.76 11.97
C GLN A 651 -5.78 -23.25 12.20
N GLY A 652 -5.54 -22.82 13.43
CA GLY A 652 -5.49 -21.41 13.82
C GLY A 652 -4.22 -21.07 14.58
N VAL A 653 -3.88 -19.78 14.65
CA VAL A 653 -2.76 -19.26 15.43
C VAL A 653 -3.26 -18.69 16.74
N VAL A 654 -2.71 -19.16 17.85
CA VAL A 654 -2.96 -18.63 19.19
C VAL A 654 -1.69 -17.98 19.72
N ALA A 655 -1.80 -16.70 20.07
CA ALA A 655 -0.78 -15.97 20.79
C ALA A 655 -1.05 -16.08 22.29
N TRP A 656 -0.02 -16.32 23.09
CA TRP A 656 -0.11 -16.40 24.54
C TRP A 656 0.79 -15.36 25.20
N ASP A 657 0.28 -14.68 26.23
CA ASP A 657 1.09 -13.83 27.11
C ASP A 657 1.71 -14.72 28.19
N VAL A 658 3.03 -14.65 28.33
CA VAL A 658 3.77 -15.35 29.37
C VAL A 658 4.40 -14.35 30.32
N GLN A 659 4.12 -14.54 31.60
CA GLN A 659 4.70 -13.78 32.70
C GLN A 659 5.42 -14.74 33.63
N VAL A 660 6.70 -14.50 33.88
CA VAL A 660 7.48 -15.25 34.85
C VAL A 660 7.74 -14.35 36.04
N THR A 661 7.34 -14.78 37.23
CA THR A 661 7.55 -14.07 38.49
C THR A 661 8.46 -14.86 39.43
N ASN A 662 9.11 -14.17 40.37
CA ASN A 662 9.89 -14.79 41.44
C ASN A 662 9.05 -15.02 42.71
N GLN A 663 9.68 -15.49 43.80
CA GLN A 663 9.05 -15.68 45.11
C GLN A 663 8.53 -14.40 45.78
N HIS A 664 8.89 -13.23 45.26
CA HIS A 664 8.47 -11.91 45.74
C HIS A 664 7.37 -11.30 44.86
N ASP A 665 6.79 -12.09 43.95
CA ASP A 665 5.81 -11.66 42.94
C ASP A 665 6.35 -10.58 41.97
N GLU A 666 7.68 -10.45 41.87
CA GLU A 666 8.30 -9.52 40.93
C GLU A 666 8.41 -10.17 39.56
N LEU A 667 8.03 -9.44 38.51
CA LEU A 667 8.17 -9.89 37.12
C LEU A 667 9.65 -9.98 36.76
N VAL A 668 10.12 -11.18 36.40
CA VAL A 668 11.52 -11.43 35.98
C VAL A 668 11.65 -11.53 34.47
N ALA A 669 10.66 -12.13 33.79
CA ALA A 669 10.64 -12.24 32.34
C ALA A 669 9.22 -12.11 31.80
N SER A 670 9.11 -11.53 30.61
CA SER A 670 7.82 -11.33 29.95
C SER A 670 7.96 -11.39 28.43
N TYR A 671 7.07 -12.12 27.79
CA TYR A 671 7.11 -12.38 26.35
C TYR A 671 5.76 -12.92 25.86
N ASP A 672 5.58 -12.93 24.54
CA ASP A 672 4.48 -13.64 23.89
C ASP A 672 5.01 -14.88 23.15
N ILE A 673 4.24 -15.96 23.13
CA ILE A 673 4.53 -17.13 22.26
C ILE A 673 3.44 -17.30 21.21
N LEU A 674 3.84 -17.70 20.00
CA LEU A 674 2.94 -17.98 18.88
C LEU A 674 2.87 -19.49 18.65
N THR A 675 1.66 -20.02 18.81
CA THR A 675 1.38 -21.44 18.68
C THR A 675 0.39 -21.69 17.55
N LEU A 676 0.65 -22.72 16.76
CA LEU A 676 -0.30 -23.28 15.81
C LEU A 676 -1.13 -24.32 16.54
N VAL A 677 -2.45 -24.17 16.51
CA VAL A 677 -3.41 -25.01 17.25
C VAL A 677 -4.42 -25.58 16.27
N SER A 678 -4.67 -26.88 16.39
CA SER A 678 -5.68 -27.59 15.61
C SER A 678 -7.08 -27.10 15.94
N LYS A 679 -7.90 -27.00 14.90
CA LYS A 679 -9.34 -26.82 15.01
C LYS A 679 -10.01 -28.18 15.18
N LYS A 680 -11.23 -28.19 15.73
CA LYS A 680 -12.10 -29.36 15.69
C LYS A 680 -12.53 -29.66 14.26
N GLU A 681 -12.74 -30.95 13.99
CA GLU A 681 -13.38 -31.43 12.75
C GLU A 681 -14.86 -31.01 12.66
#